data_AF-A0A5C6PBM1-F1
#
_entry.id   AF-A0A5C6PBM1-F1
#
_cell.length_a   1.000
_cell.length_b   1.000
_cell.length_c   1.000
_cell.angle_alpha   90.00
_cell.angle_beta   90.00
_cell.angle_gamma   90.00
#
_symmetry.space_group_name_H-M   'P 1'
#
loop_
_entity.id
_entity.type
_entity.pdbx_description
1 polymer ?
#
loop_
_entity_poly.entity_id
_entity_poly.type
_entity_poly.pdbx_seq_one_letter_code
_entity_poly.pdbx_strand_id
1 'polypeptide(L)'
;MYFGVINNCVFPCFIADEEFDELCFEFGLELDEITSEKEIISKEKGDCKASGASEVILYKIDVPANRYDLLCLEGLVRGMQVFKNKMEAPRYRRVGPARGQPQRLVITKDTAAVRPYAVAAVLRDITFTQERYDSFIELQEKLHQNICRRRTLVAIGTHDLDTISGPFTFTAKPPADISFKPLNQTKEFTAVQLMSLYKADNHLKHFLHIIEDKPVYPVIYDSNGVVLSMPPIINGDHSKITLKTKNVFIECTATDLTKAKVVLDMMVTMFSEYCSQPFTVEEAEVVSPDGQIYKYPELAYRKEKLSGQLINKKIGISESTERIAQLLTRMCLLSHPTGVGDEIEVEIPPTRSDVIHACDIVEDAAMAYGFNNITRTIPRTYTIANQFPLNKLTELMRQEMAAAGFTEALNFALCSREDISDKLGKKIADTKAVHISNPKTAEFQVARTSLLPGLLKTIAANRKMPLPLKLFEISDVVLKDETKDVGARNCRRLSAIYYNKNPGFEVIHGLLDRTMQLLEVKLGRGEGYHIQAADDSTFFPGRCAEIFVQGKSVGRLGVIHPDVITRFELNMPCSALELDIEPFLGRAAETSLTNEVPMQEVVKRRFPVKEESSQAPPSCPASTKTVFGDMSTPVGLKALNEFLADRSYMEGFWASQADTSVFDSLPVAPSPTLCHLRRWYNHIKSLQAERGSLPSAKTQFVLHDASGNDASDDDIDLFGSEDEEEAAEAARVKEQRLAEYAAKKSKKPALIAKSSILLDVKPWDDETDMKKLEECVRSVSMEGLLWGQSKLVPVGYGIKKLQIGCVVEDDKVGTDVLEEAITAFEDHVQSVDVAAFNKI
;
A
#
# COMPACT_ATOMS: atom_id res chain seq x y z
N MET A 1 -6.48 -14.15 -5.69
CA MET A 1 -6.98 -15.05 -4.63
C MET A 1 -7.66 -14.16 -3.61
N TYR A 2 -8.99 -14.20 -3.51
CA TYR A 2 -9.70 -13.57 -2.40
C TYR A 2 -9.51 -14.49 -1.19
N PHE A 3 -8.42 -14.31 -0.45
CA PHE A 3 -8.40 -14.68 0.96
C PHE A 3 -9.27 -13.65 1.66
N GLY A 4 -10.59 -13.88 1.61
CA GLY A 4 -11.56 -13.10 2.36
C GLY A 4 -11.59 -13.65 3.77
N VAL A 5 -10.76 -13.06 4.64
CA VAL A 5 -11.02 -12.97 6.07
C VAL A 5 -12.44 -12.37 6.20
N ILE A 6 -13.34 -13.08 6.87
CA ILE A 6 -14.73 -12.65 7.10
C ILE A 6 -14.94 -12.67 8.61
N ASN A 7 -14.82 -11.48 9.17
CA ASN A 7 -14.76 -11.23 10.59
C ASN A 7 -16.15 -11.28 11.25
N ASN A 8 -16.11 -11.56 12.56
CA ASN A 8 -17.12 -11.29 13.59
C ASN A 8 -18.08 -12.43 13.87
N CYS A 9 -17.77 -13.28 14.84
CA CYS A 9 -18.78 -13.93 15.67
C CYS A 9 -18.70 -13.31 17.07
N VAL A 10 -19.84 -12.85 17.62
CA VAL A 10 -19.98 -12.05 18.83
C VAL A 10 -20.50 -12.87 20.02
N PHE A 11 -19.80 -12.83 21.16
CA PHE A 11 -20.12 -13.69 22.32
C PHE A 11 -19.88 -13.02 23.67
N PRO A 12 -20.67 -13.40 24.70
CA PRO A 12 -20.32 -13.23 26.11
C PRO A 12 -19.58 -14.48 26.65
N CYS A 13 -18.45 -14.30 27.36
CA CYS A 13 -17.68 -15.42 27.96
C CYS A 13 -17.37 -15.17 29.45
N PHE A 14 -17.11 -16.26 30.18
CA PHE A 14 -16.77 -16.30 31.62
C PHE A 14 -15.33 -16.78 31.90
N ILE A 15 -14.50 -16.87 30.86
CA ILE A 15 -13.07 -17.28 30.93
C ILE A 15 -12.20 -16.01 30.87
N ALA A 16 -10.99 -16.05 31.43
CA ALA A 16 -10.05 -14.94 31.28
C ALA A 16 -9.69 -14.71 29.79
N ASP A 17 -9.56 -13.46 29.37
CA ASP A 17 -9.36 -13.10 27.97
C ASP A 17 -8.12 -13.76 27.35
N GLU A 18 -7.02 -13.85 28.11
CA GLU A 18 -5.77 -14.48 27.67
C GLU A 18 -5.94 -15.99 27.40
N GLU A 19 -6.67 -16.70 28.25
CA GLU A 19 -6.91 -18.14 28.10
C GLU A 19 -7.81 -18.43 26.87
N PHE A 20 -8.73 -17.50 26.56
CA PHE A 20 -9.58 -17.62 25.40
C PHE A 20 -8.84 -17.32 24.10
N ASP A 21 -7.93 -16.34 24.10
CA ASP A 21 -7.08 -16.03 22.96
C ASP A 21 -6.13 -17.19 22.63
N GLU A 22 -5.48 -17.78 23.65
CA GLU A 22 -4.64 -18.97 23.47
C GLU A 22 -5.43 -20.15 22.89
N LEU A 23 -6.67 -20.35 23.35
CA LEU A 23 -7.56 -21.37 22.80
C LEU A 23 -7.95 -21.08 21.34
N CYS A 24 -8.20 -19.82 20.97
CA CYS A 24 -8.45 -19.44 19.58
C CYS A 24 -7.24 -19.81 18.72
N PHE A 25 -6.04 -19.42 19.16
CA PHE A 25 -4.80 -19.70 18.45
C PHE A 25 -4.55 -21.22 18.28
N GLU A 26 -4.75 -22.02 19.33
CA GLU A 26 -4.62 -23.49 19.26
C GLU A 26 -5.59 -24.13 18.25
N PHE A 27 -6.79 -23.56 18.10
CA PHE A 27 -7.83 -24.07 17.22
C PHE A 27 -7.78 -23.50 15.79
N GLY A 28 -6.85 -22.57 15.51
CA GLY A 28 -6.71 -21.92 14.20
C GLY A 28 -7.70 -20.76 13.97
N LEU A 29 -8.10 -20.09 15.05
CA LEU A 29 -8.91 -18.88 15.07
C LEU A 29 -8.07 -17.70 15.56
N GLU A 30 -8.53 -16.49 15.28
CA GLU A 30 -7.90 -15.26 15.76
C GLU A 30 -8.93 -14.39 16.48
N LEU A 31 -8.58 -13.89 17.67
CA LEU A 31 -9.39 -12.93 18.40
C LEU A 31 -9.04 -11.51 17.92
N ASP A 32 -9.87 -10.93 17.05
CA ASP A 32 -9.60 -9.64 16.39
C ASP A 32 -9.78 -8.46 17.35
N GLU A 33 -10.94 -8.35 17.99
CA GLU A 33 -11.21 -7.29 18.96
C GLU A 33 -12.22 -7.72 20.04
N ILE A 34 -12.12 -7.11 21.21
CA ILE A 34 -13.12 -7.21 22.29
C ILE A 34 -13.80 -5.84 22.35
N THR A 35 -15.08 -5.77 21.99
CA THR A 35 -15.84 -4.52 21.87
C THR A 35 -17.22 -4.64 22.51
N SER A 36 -18.00 -3.57 22.53
CA SER A 36 -19.43 -3.62 22.86
C SER A 36 -20.30 -3.07 21.72
N GLU A 37 -21.58 -3.44 21.68
CA GLU A 37 -22.53 -2.92 20.68
C GLU A 37 -22.57 -1.38 20.69
N LYS A 38 -22.49 -0.80 21.90
CA LYS A 38 -22.40 0.65 22.10
C LYS A 38 -21.17 1.27 21.45
N GLU A 39 -19.99 0.65 21.59
CA GLU A 39 -18.75 1.13 20.98
C GLU A 39 -18.76 1.04 19.46
N ILE A 40 -19.31 -0.06 18.90
CA ILE A 40 -19.44 -0.24 17.45
C ILE A 40 -20.34 0.86 16.87
N ILE A 41 -21.51 1.09 17.47
CA ILE A 41 -22.46 2.10 16.99
C ILE A 41 -21.91 3.51 17.20
N SER A 42 -21.23 3.77 18.31
CA SER A 42 -20.54 5.04 18.58
C SER A 42 -19.49 5.34 17.49
N LYS A 43 -18.64 4.37 17.16
CA LYS A 43 -17.56 4.51 16.17
C LYS A 43 -18.07 4.71 14.75
N GLU A 44 -19.13 4.00 14.35
CA GLU A 44 -19.65 4.04 12.97
C GLU A 44 -20.69 5.14 12.73
N LYS A 45 -21.56 5.39 13.72
CA LYS A 45 -22.78 6.19 13.55
C LYS A 45 -22.87 7.38 14.51
N GLY A 46 -21.87 7.55 15.38
CA GLY A 46 -21.77 8.62 16.37
C GLY A 46 -22.51 8.33 17.67
N ASP A 47 -22.06 8.95 18.77
CA ASP A 47 -22.54 8.70 20.13
C ASP A 47 -24.04 8.91 20.33
N CYS A 48 -24.66 9.83 19.59
CA CYS A 48 -26.09 10.11 19.72
C CYS A 48 -26.95 8.88 19.40
N LYS A 49 -26.52 8.02 18.47
CA LYS A 49 -27.23 6.78 18.09
C LYS A 49 -26.88 5.58 18.96
N ALA A 50 -25.84 5.68 19.80
CA ALA A 50 -25.46 4.65 20.75
C ALA A 50 -26.29 4.70 22.05
N SER A 51 -27.13 5.73 22.24
CA SER A 51 -28.02 5.88 23.40
C SER A 51 -29.15 4.82 23.39
N GLY A 52 -28.89 3.68 24.02
CA GLY A 52 -29.81 2.53 24.08
C GLY A 52 -29.22 1.21 23.55
N ALA A 53 -27.99 1.22 23.03
CA ALA A 53 -27.26 0.02 22.64
C ALA A 53 -26.69 -0.72 23.87
N SER A 54 -26.53 -2.04 23.75
CA SER A 54 -26.03 -2.88 24.84
C SER A 54 -24.54 -2.60 25.15
N GLU A 55 -24.19 -2.55 26.44
CA GLU A 55 -22.80 -2.52 26.92
C GLU A 55 -22.22 -3.92 27.15
N VAL A 56 -22.91 -4.98 26.69
CA VAL A 56 -22.40 -6.35 26.79
C VAL A 56 -21.09 -6.46 26.01
N ILE A 57 -20.11 -7.14 26.63
CA ILE A 57 -18.80 -7.44 26.03
C ILE A 57 -19.01 -8.48 24.93
N LEU A 58 -18.49 -8.18 23.76
CA LEU A 58 -18.59 -8.94 22.53
C LEU A 58 -17.18 -9.26 22.04
N TYR A 59 -16.82 -10.54 22.03
CA TYR A 59 -15.61 -11.01 21.35
C TYR A 59 -15.82 -10.98 19.86
N LYS A 60 -14.85 -10.53 19.08
CA LYS A 60 -14.91 -10.56 17.62
C LYS A 60 -13.86 -11.54 17.11
N ILE A 61 -14.35 -12.69 16.66
CA ILE A 61 -13.49 -13.80 16.25
C ILE A 61 -13.43 -13.86 14.74
N ASP A 62 -12.23 -14.01 14.19
CA ASP A 62 -12.02 -14.31 12.78
C ASP A 62 -11.98 -15.82 12.54
N VAL A 63 -12.66 -16.24 11.48
CA VAL A 63 -12.96 -17.65 11.19
C VAL A 63 -12.49 -17.98 9.78
N PRO A 64 -11.85 -19.14 9.57
CA PRO A 64 -11.33 -19.47 8.25
C PRO A 64 -12.49 -19.74 7.27
N ALA A 65 -12.36 -19.20 6.05
CA ALA A 65 -13.44 -19.18 5.06
C ALA A 65 -13.87 -20.57 4.52
N ASN A 66 -13.10 -21.63 4.82
CA ASN A 66 -13.42 -23.03 4.50
C ASN A 66 -14.39 -23.66 5.53
N ARG A 67 -14.39 -23.21 6.79
CA ARG A 67 -15.16 -23.81 7.89
C ARG A 67 -16.49 -23.11 8.11
N TYR A 68 -17.49 -23.48 7.31
CA TYR A 68 -18.83 -22.89 7.39
C TYR A 68 -19.57 -23.26 8.69
N ASP A 69 -19.18 -24.36 9.34
CA ASP A 69 -19.73 -24.79 10.62
C ASP A 69 -19.38 -23.85 11.78
N LEU A 70 -18.40 -22.95 11.62
CA LEU A 70 -17.92 -22.03 12.66
C LEU A 70 -18.50 -20.60 12.53
N LEU A 71 -19.42 -20.38 11.59
CA LEU A 71 -19.99 -19.04 11.31
C LEU A 71 -21.03 -18.56 12.34
N CYS A 72 -21.43 -19.42 13.27
CA CYS A 72 -22.41 -19.12 14.32
C CYS A 72 -21.90 -19.54 15.69
N LEU A 73 -22.60 -19.08 16.74
CA LEU A 73 -22.21 -19.34 18.11
C LEU A 73 -22.27 -20.81 18.47
N GLU A 74 -23.34 -21.47 18.04
CA GLU A 74 -23.61 -22.89 18.28
C GLU A 74 -22.50 -23.76 17.67
N GLY A 75 -22.07 -23.41 16.47
CA GLY A 75 -21.01 -24.07 15.75
C GLY A 75 -19.64 -23.92 16.41
N LEU A 76 -19.28 -22.68 16.75
CA LEU A 76 -18.01 -22.37 17.40
C LEU A 76 -17.88 -23.03 18.76
N VAL A 77 -18.88 -22.86 19.63
CA VAL A 77 -18.91 -23.44 20.97
C VAL A 77 -18.80 -24.95 20.90
N ARG A 78 -19.56 -25.59 20.02
CA ARG A 78 -19.51 -27.04 19.81
C ARG A 78 -18.14 -27.50 19.32
N GLY A 79 -17.57 -26.84 18.32
CA GLY A 79 -16.23 -27.15 17.80
C GLY A 79 -15.16 -27.09 18.90
N MET A 80 -15.16 -26.01 19.69
CA MET A 80 -14.19 -25.81 20.78
C MET A 80 -14.41 -26.78 21.95
N GLN A 81 -15.66 -27.11 22.28
CA GLN A 81 -15.97 -28.09 23.33
C GLN A 81 -15.53 -29.51 22.94
N VAL A 82 -15.72 -29.90 21.68
CA VAL A 82 -15.19 -31.18 21.15
C VAL A 82 -13.66 -31.17 21.14
N PHE A 83 -13.05 -30.05 20.73
CA PHE A 83 -11.59 -29.89 20.71
C PHE A 83 -10.92 -30.06 22.09
N LYS A 84 -11.55 -29.55 23.15
CA LYS A 84 -11.11 -29.72 24.55
C LYS A 84 -11.63 -31.01 25.21
N ASN A 85 -12.25 -31.92 24.47
CA ASN A 85 -12.85 -33.18 24.97
C ASN A 85 -13.88 -32.97 26.11
N LYS A 86 -14.56 -31.83 26.14
CA LYS A 86 -15.64 -31.55 27.11
C LYS A 86 -17.00 -32.08 26.65
N MET A 87 -17.13 -32.31 25.34
CA MET A 87 -18.35 -32.78 24.69
C MET A 87 -17.99 -33.80 23.59
N GLU A 88 -18.85 -34.80 23.38
CA GLU A 88 -18.78 -35.68 22.22
C GLU A 88 -19.45 -35.03 21.00
N ALA A 89 -18.89 -35.23 19.81
CA ALA A 89 -19.48 -34.68 18.59
C ALA A 89 -20.89 -35.25 18.36
N PRO A 90 -21.93 -34.40 18.19
CA PRO A 90 -23.30 -34.87 18.05
C PRO A 90 -23.53 -35.56 16.70
N ARG A 91 -24.47 -36.50 16.69
CA ARG A 91 -24.88 -37.21 15.46
C ARG A 91 -26.19 -36.65 14.94
N TYR A 92 -26.12 -35.98 13.79
CA TYR A 92 -27.28 -35.41 13.11
C TYR A 92 -28.05 -36.52 12.40
N ARG A 93 -29.37 -36.57 12.62
CA ARG A 93 -30.24 -37.60 12.04
C ARG A 93 -31.39 -36.98 11.28
N ARG A 94 -31.60 -37.47 10.07
CA ARG A 94 -32.82 -37.20 9.32
C ARG A 94 -33.93 -38.12 9.82
N VAL A 95 -35.09 -37.55 10.13
CA VAL A 95 -36.28 -38.27 10.58
C VAL A 95 -37.46 -38.01 9.64
N GLY A 96 -38.36 -38.98 9.53
CA GLY A 96 -39.66 -38.76 8.88
C GLY A 96 -40.61 -37.97 9.80
N PRO A 97 -41.66 -37.35 9.26
CA PRO A 97 -42.65 -36.64 10.08
C PRO A 97 -43.35 -37.60 11.05
N ALA A 98 -43.54 -37.19 12.30
CA ALA A 98 -44.17 -38.00 13.35
C ALA A 98 -45.65 -38.32 13.06
N ARG A 99 -46.34 -37.45 12.30
CA ARG A 99 -47.73 -37.61 11.84
C ARG A 99 -47.88 -36.98 10.46
N GLY A 100 -48.45 -37.70 9.49
CA GLY A 100 -48.75 -37.18 8.15
C GLY A 100 -47.70 -37.52 7.09
N GLN A 101 -47.81 -36.86 5.93
CA GLN A 101 -46.84 -36.96 4.83
C GLN A 101 -45.75 -35.89 4.97
N PRO A 102 -44.53 -36.14 4.46
CA PRO A 102 -43.46 -35.14 4.46
C PRO A 102 -43.87 -33.91 3.66
N GLN A 103 -43.38 -32.74 4.08
CA GLN A 103 -43.62 -31.51 3.33
C GLN A 103 -42.99 -31.62 1.95
N ARG A 104 -43.71 -31.17 0.93
CA ARG A 104 -43.30 -31.32 -0.48
C ARG A 104 -43.11 -29.98 -1.16
N LEU A 105 -41.98 -29.80 -1.84
CA LEU A 105 -41.65 -28.66 -2.69
C LEU A 105 -41.53 -29.11 -4.15
N VAL A 106 -42.40 -28.62 -5.03
CA VAL A 106 -42.46 -29.01 -6.44
C VAL A 106 -41.77 -27.96 -7.30
N ILE A 107 -40.75 -28.36 -8.07
CA ILE A 107 -40.02 -27.47 -8.98
C ILE A 107 -40.62 -27.59 -10.39
N THR A 108 -41.04 -26.47 -10.96
CA THR A 108 -41.56 -26.40 -12.34
C THR A 108 -40.46 -26.17 -13.37
N LYS A 109 -40.72 -26.44 -14.65
CA LYS A 109 -39.74 -26.27 -15.75
C LYS A 109 -39.32 -24.82 -15.98
N ASP A 110 -40.19 -23.86 -15.64
CA ASP A 110 -39.96 -22.43 -15.88
C ASP A 110 -38.81 -21.87 -15.03
N THR A 111 -38.48 -22.53 -13.91
CA THR A 111 -37.38 -22.10 -13.03
C THR A 111 -36.01 -22.24 -13.68
N ALA A 112 -35.85 -23.12 -14.67
CA ALA A 112 -34.58 -23.35 -15.37
C ALA A 112 -34.03 -22.09 -16.05
N ALA A 113 -34.90 -21.16 -16.46
CA ALA A 113 -34.49 -19.90 -17.07
C ALA A 113 -33.79 -18.95 -16.07
N VAL A 114 -34.01 -19.13 -14.77
CA VAL A 114 -33.52 -18.22 -13.73
C VAL A 114 -32.63 -18.93 -12.71
N ARG A 115 -33.19 -19.95 -12.04
CA ARG A 115 -32.60 -20.73 -10.95
C ARG A 115 -33.14 -22.17 -11.01
N PRO A 116 -32.39 -23.11 -11.59
CA PRO A 116 -32.88 -24.46 -11.87
C PRO A 116 -33.14 -25.34 -10.64
N TYR A 117 -32.50 -25.06 -9.49
CA TYR A 117 -32.52 -25.96 -8.34
C TYR A 117 -33.13 -25.32 -7.11
N ALA A 118 -33.77 -26.14 -6.27
CA ALA A 118 -34.15 -25.81 -4.92
C ALA A 118 -34.01 -27.04 -4.03
N VAL A 119 -33.69 -26.83 -2.75
CA VAL A 119 -33.69 -27.87 -1.71
C VAL A 119 -34.45 -27.35 -0.49
N ALA A 120 -35.02 -28.23 0.32
CA ALA A 120 -35.79 -27.82 1.49
C ALA A 120 -35.64 -28.79 2.67
N ALA A 121 -35.92 -28.31 3.88
CA ALA A 121 -35.96 -29.09 5.11
C ALA A 121 -36.92 -28.47 6.14
N VAL A 122 -37.27 -29.24 7.17
CA VAL A 122 -38.09 -28.75 8.28
C VAL A 122 -37.39 -28.97 9.62
N LEU A 123 -37.35 -27.93 10.45
CA LEU A 123 -37.01 -28.03 11.87
C LEU A 123 -38.31 -27.98 12.68
N ARG A 124 -38.58 -29.02 13.47
CA ARG A 124 -39.78 -29.16 14.30
C ARG A 124 -39.51 -28.76 15.74
N ASP A 125 -40.49 -28.10 16.36
CA ASP A 125 -40.47 -27.72 17.77
C ASP A 125 -39.17 -27.03 18.21
N ILE A 126 -38.67 -26.08 17.42
CA ILE A 126 -37.52 -25.26 17.77
C ILE A 126 -37.89 -24.27 18.88
N THR A 127 -36.96 -24.06 19.83
CA THR A 127 -37.13 -23.09 20.91
C THR A 127 -36.28 -21.85 20.66
N PHE A 128 -36.93 -20.77 20.20
CA PHE A 128 -36.29 -19.46 20.03
C PHE A 128 -36.28 -18.63 21.32
N THR A 129 -35.09 -18.26 21.76
CA THR A 129 -34.86 -17.10 22.63
C THR A 129 -34.45 -15.91 21.77
N GLN A 130 -34.41 -14.70 22.32
CA GLN A 130 -33.95 -13.52 21.57
C GLN A 130 -32.56 -13.75 20.97
N GLU A 131 -31.60 -14.20 21.80
CA GLU A 131 -30.22 -14.48 21.37
C GLU A 131 -30.15 -15.56 20.27
N ARG A 132 -30.92 -16.65 20.40
CA ARG A 132 -30.93 -17.73 19.40
C ARG A 132 -31.57 -17.31 18.09
N TYR A 133 -32.61 -16.48 18.17
CA TYR A 133 -33.26 -15.92 16.98
C TYR A 133 -32.29 -15.00 16.23
N ASP A 134 -31.59 -14.12 16.96
CA ASP A 134 -30.59 -13.23 16.36
C ASP A 134 -29.42 -14.04 15.75
N SER A 135 -28.91 -15.06 16.46
CA SER A 135 -27.90 -16.00 15.93
C SER A 135 -28.38 -16.73 14.66
N PHE A 136 -29.65 -17.13 14.60
CA PHE A 136 -30.25 -17.81 13.44
C PHE A 136 -30.28 -16.91 12.20
N ILE A 137 -30.70 -15.66 12.37
CA ILE A 137 -30.70 -14.67 11.28
C ILE A 137 -29.27 -14.31 10.87
N GLU A 138 -28.36 -14.17 11.83
CA GLU A 138 -26.96 -13.85 11.59
C GLU A 138 -26.26 -14.97 10.80
N LEU A 139 -26.47 -16.24 11.14
CA LEU A 139 -25.96 -17.38 10.36
C LEU A 139 -26.47 -17.32 8.92
N GLN A 140 -27.76 -17.06 8.72
CA GLN A 140 -28.36 -16.95 7.40
C GLN A 140 -27.67 -15.84 6.57
N GLU A 141 -27.43 -14.68 7.17
CA GLU A 141 -26.78 -13.55 6.51
C GLU A 141 -25.30 -13.84 6.21
N LYS A 142 -24.55 -14.43 7.14
CA LYS A 142 -23.15 -14.82 6.93
C LYS A 142 -23.00 -15.84 5.80
N LEU A 143 -23.88 -16.84 5.74
CA LEU A 143 -23.91 -17.81 4.64
C LEU A 143 -24.27 -17.12 3.31
N HIS A 144 -25.21 -16.16 3.32
CA HIS A 144 -25.56 -15.37 2.13
C HIS A 144 -24.39 -14.54 1.59
N GLN A 145 -23.60 -13.95 2.47
CA GLN A 145 -22.45 -13.13 2.11
C GLN A 145 -21.27 -13.99 1.61
N ASN A 146 -20.98 -15.10 2.29
CA ASN A 146 -19.83 -15.96 2.02
C ASN A 146 -20.11 -17.01 0.92
N ILE A 147 -20.54 -18.23 1.29
CA ILE A 147 -20.68 -19.38 0.37
C ILE A 147 -21.68 -19.11 -0.77
N CYS A 148 -22.70 -18.30 -0.50
CA CYS A 148 -23.74 -17.97 -1.48
C CYS A 148 -23.33 -16.85 -2.45
N ARG A 149 -22.18 -16.19 -2.25
CA ARG A 149 -21.70 -15.00 -3.00
C ARG A 149 -22.76 -13.92 -3.13
N ARG A 150 -23.16 -13.31 -2.01
CA ARG A 150 -24.21 -12.28 -1.95
C ARG A 150 -25.50 -12.77 -2.62
N ARG A 151 -25.94 -13.97 -2.24
CA ARG A 151 -27.13 -14.66 -2.76
C ARG A 151 -27.11 -15.02 -4.25
N THR A 152 -26.03 -14.75 -4.99
CA THR A 152 -25.95 -15.00 -6.44
C THR A 152 -26.09 -16.48 -6.76
N LEU A 153 -25.44 -17.35 -5.98
CA LEU A 153 -25.42 -18.80 -6.21
C LEU A 153 -26.55 -19.53 -5.50
N VAL A 154 -26.82 -19.16 -4.24
CA VAL A 154 -27.82 -19.79 -3.37
C VAL A 154 -28.54 -18.68 -2.61
N ALA A 155 -29.86 -18.75 -2.48
CA ALA A 155 -30.64 -17.88 -1.61
C ALA A 155 -31.46 -18.74 -0.66
N ILE A 156 -31.38 -18.41 0.62
CA ILE A 156 -32.05 -19.13 1.70
C ILE A 156 -33.27 -18.33 2.11
N GLY A 157 -34.42 -18.98 2.14
CA GLY A 157 -35.60 -18.52 2.83
C GLY A 157 -35.86 -19.37 4.08
N THR A 158 -36.47 -18.71 5.05
CA THR A 158 -36.87 -19.30 6.32
C THR A 158 -38.29 -18.84 6.58
N HIS A 159 -39.15 -19.81 6.84
CA HIS A 159 -40.59 -19.62 6.89
C HIS A 159 -41.20 -20.26 8.14
N ASP A 160 -42.16 -19.57 8.75
CA ASP A 160 -42.97 -20.15 9.82
C ASP A 160 -43.96 -21.17 9.22
N LEU A 161 -43.70 -22.46 9.46
CA LEU A 161 -44.49 -23.56 8.91
C LEU A 161 -45.92 -23.57 9.48
N ASP A 162 -46.16 -22.99 10.66
CA ASP A 162 -47.50 -22.98 11.26
C ASP A 162 -48.44 -21.97 10.57
N THR A 163 -47.90 -21.06 9.76
CA THR A 163 -48.66 -20.06 8.98
C THR A 163 -48.98 -20.50 7.55
N ILE A 164 -48.33 -21.56 7.06
CA ILE A 164 -48.38 -22.02 5.67
C ILE A 164 -48.78 -23.50 5.59
N SER A 165 -49.10 -23.99 4.40
CA SER A 165 -49.73 -25.29 4.18
C SER A 165 -49.31 -25.94 2.87
N GLY A 166 -48.40 -26.91 2.93
CA GLY A 166 -47.93 -27.62 1.75
C GLY A 166 -49.04 -28.37 0.98
N PRO A 167 -48.79 -28.77 -0.28
CA PRO A 167 -47.51 -28.74 -0.99
C PRO A 167 -47.12 -27.35 -1.52
N PHE A 168 -45.83 -27.06 -1.49
CA PHE A 168 -45.23 -25.82 -1.98
C PHE A 168 -44.82 -25.95 -3.45
N THR A 169 -44.88 -24.86 -4.22
CA THR A 169 -44.53 -24.83 -5.64
C THR A 169 -43.47 -23.77 -5.91
N PHE A 170 -42.31 -24.17 -6.42
CA PHE A 170 -41.27 -23.30 -6.93
C PHE A 170 -41.41 -23.11 -8.45
N THR A 171 -41.72 -21.90 -8.86
CA THR A 171 -41.97 -21.55 -10.27
C THR A 171 -41.38 -20.20 -10.65
N ALA A 172 -41.41 -19.85 -11.93
CA ALA A 172 -40.99 -18.54 -12.40
C ALA A 172 -42.11 -17.92 -13.25
N LYS A 173 -42.51 -16.70 -12.92
CA LYS A 173 -43.60 -15.98 -13.59
C LYS A 173 -43.16 -14.60 -14.06
N PRO A 174 -43.85 -14.01 -15.05
CA PRO A 174 -43.63 -12.61 -15.42
C PRO A 174 -43.79 -11.70 -14.19
N PRO A 175 -42.98 -10.64 -14.05
CA PRO A 175 -42.96 -9.81 -12.85
C PRO A 175 -44.28 -9.05 -12.61
N ALA A 176 -45.11 -8.87 -13.64
CA ALA A 176 -46.44 -8.25 -13.52
C ALA A 176 -47.47 -9.17 -12.83
N ASP A 177 -47.26 -10.49 -12.88
CA ASP A 177 -48.21 -11.49 -12.38
C ASP A 177 -47.93 -11.91 -10.92
N ILE A 178 -46.88 -11.34 -10.31
CA ILE A 178 -46.46 -11.65 -8.95
C ILE A 178 -46.82 -10.46 -8.08
N SER A 179 -47.80 -10.67 -7.19
CA SER A 179 -48.23 -9.69 -6.19
C SER A 179 -48.17 -10.33 -4.81
N PHE A 180 -47.50 -9.67 -3.87
CA PHE A 180 -47.46 -10.10 -2.47
C PHE A 180 -47.04 -8.97 -1.52
N LYS A 181 -47.24 -9.20 -0.23
CA LYS A 181 -46.81 -8.32 0.85
C LYS A 181 -45.37 -8.70 1.28
N PRO A 182 -44.34 -7.91 0.92
CA PRO A 182 -42.96 -8.23 1.29
C PRO A 182 -42.70 -7.94 2.76
N LEU A 183 -41.63 -8.52 3.30
CA LEU A 183 -41.21 -8.35 4.68
C LEU A 183 -41.15 -6.88 5.11
N ASN A 184 -41.70 -6.56 6.28
CA ASN A 184 -41.69 -5.22 6.89
C ASN A 184 -42.43 -4.13 6.09
N GLN A 185 -43.28 -4.50 5.13
CA GLN A 185 -44.19 -3.58 4.45
C GLN A 185 -45.63 -3.86 4.83
N THR A 186 -46.50 -2.85 4.78
CA THR A 186 -47.93 -3.00 5.11
C THR A 186 -48.80 -3.24 3.89
N LYS A 187 -48.38 -2.72 2.72
CA LYS A 187 -49.11 -2.82 1.47
C LYS A 187 -48.62 -3.99 0.63
N GLU A 188 -49.51 -4.48 -0.21
CA GLU A 188 -49.19 -5.45 -1.26
C GLU A 188 -48.59 -4.72 -2.46
N PHE A 189 -47.55 -5.30 -3.05
CA PHE A 189 -46.86 -4.75 -4.21
C PHE A 189 -46.66 -5.80 -5.29
N THR A 190 -46.71 -5.36 -6.54
CA THR A 190 -46.31 -6.18 -7.68
C THR A 190 -44.78 -6.25 -7.77
N ALA A 191 -44.20 -7.33 -8.29
CA ALA A 191 -42.73 -7.46 -8.37
C ALA A 191 -42.05 -6.34 -9.17
N VAL A 192 -42.70 -5.78 -10.21
CA VAL A 192 -42.23 -4.58 -10.93
C VAL A 192 -42.11 -3.36 -10.00
N GLN A 193 -43.11 -3.15 -9.15
CA GLN A 193 -43.12 -2.05 -8.18
C GLN A 193 -42.06 -2.27 -7.10
N LEU A 194 -41.86 -3.51 -6.64
CA LEU A 194 -40.83 -3.88 -5.67
C LEU A 194 -39.42 -3.57 -6.18
N MET A 195 -39.12 -3.88 -7.45
CA MET A 195 -37.82 -3.54 -8.05
C MET A 195 -37.55 -2.04 -8.01
N SER A 196 -38.55 -1.22 -8.30
CA SER A 196 -38.40 0.25 -8.22
C SER A 196 -38.27 0.75 -6.79
N LEU A 197 -39.02 0.18 -5.84
CA LEU A 197 -38.96 0.54 -4.44
C LEU A 197 -37.58 0.26 -3.84
N TYR A 198 -37.03 -0.94 -4.08
CA TYR A 198 -35.77 -1.36 -3.48
C TYR A 198 -34.52 -0.78 -4.17
N LYS A 199 -34.65 -0.08 -5.30
CA LYS A 199 -33.53 0.68 -5.88
C LYS A 199 -33.05 1.80 -4.95
N ALA A 200 -33.93 2.30 -4.09
CA ALA A 200 -33.62 3.30 -3.07
C ALA A 200 -33.17 2.67 -1.72
N ASP A 201 -33.29 1.34 -1.57
CA ASP A 201 -32.93 0.65 -0.34
C ASP A 201 -31.42 0.37 -0.28
N ASN A 202 -30.77 0.70 0.83
CA ASN A 202 -29.31 0.56 0.96
C ASN A 202 -28.86 -0.91 1.02
N HIS A 203 -29.69 -1.82 1.52
CA HIS A 203 -29.34 -3.23 1.65
C HIS A 203 -29.73 -3.99 0.37
N LEU A 204 -31.00 -3.91 -0.02
CA LEU A 204 -31.55 -4.77 -1.07
C LEU A 204 -31.13 -4.37 -2.49
N LYS A 205 -30.73 -3.10 -2.72
CA LYS A 205 -30.23 -2.61 -4.03
C LYS A 205 -29.10 -3.48 -4.59
N HIS A 206 -28.26 -4.03 -3.73
CA HIS A 206 -27.14 -4.85 -4.14
C HIS A 206 -27.56 -6.20 -4.75
N PHE A 207 -28.79 -6.67 -4.55
CA PHE A 207 -29.25 -7.98 -5.04
C PHE A 207 -30.18 -7.89 -6.26
N LEU A 208 -30.73 -6.72 -6.58
CA LEU A 208 -31.73 -6.55 -7.65
C LEU A 208 -31.21 -7.01 -9.02
N HIS A 209 -29.97 -6.66 -9.33
CA HIS A 209 -29.30 -7.00 -10.60
C HIS A 209 -29.21 -8.51 -10.87
N ILE A 210 -29.45 -9.38 -9.88
CA ILE A 210 -29.40 -10.84 -10.05
C ILE A 210 -30.57 -11.34 -10.94
N ILE A 211 -31.74 -10.71 -10.83
CA ILE A 211 -32.94 -11.11 -11.57
C ILE A 211 -33.57 -9.98 -12.40
N GLU A 212 -33.15 -8.72 -12.23
CA GLU A 212 -33.78 -7.55 -12.88
C GLU A 212 -33.89 -7.65 -14.41
N ASP A 213 -32.86 -8.20 -15.07
CA ASP A 213 -32.82 -8.31 -16.53
C ASP A 213 -33.49 -9.57 -17.10
N LYS A 214 -34.12 -10.39 -16.24
CA LYS A 214 -34.72 -11.67 -16.65
C LYS A 214 -36.20 -11.52 -17.01
N PRO A 215 -36.70 -12.29 -18.00
CA PRO A 215 -38.10 -12.19 -18.45
C PRO A 215 -39.12 -12.70 -17.42
N VAL A 216 -38.67 -13.58 -16.52
CA VAL A 216 -39.49 -14.18 -15.45
C VAL A 216 -38.72 -14.13 -14.13
N TYR A 217 -39.45 -13.96 -13.03
CA TYR A 217 -38.90 -13.93 -11.68
C TYR A 217 -39.30 -15.19 -10.92
N PRO A 218 -38.38 -15.79 -10.14
CA PRO A 218 -38.67 -17.00 -9.40
C PRO A 218 -39.48 -16.67 -8.15
N VAL A 219 -40.43 -17.53 -7.83
CA VAL A 219 -41.41 -17.35 -6.74
C VAL A 219 -41.79 -18.70 -6.16
N ILE A 220 -42.02 -18.73 -4.85
CA ILE A 220 -42.49 -19.92 -4.14
C ILE A 220 -43.91 -19.66 -3.64
N TYR A 221 -44.81 -20.59 -3.97
CA TYR A 221 -46.20 -20.57 -3.56
C TYR A 221 -46.52 -21.69 -2.58
N ASP A 222 -47.49 -21.41 -1.73
CA ASP A 222 -48.16 -22.39 -0.88
C ASP A 222 -49.38 -23.05 -1.56
N SER A 223 -49.99 -24.08 -0.96
CA SER A 223 -51.18 -24.74 -1.53
C SER A 223 -52.38 -23.80 -1.67
N ASN A 224 -52.48 -22.78 -0.80
CA ASN A 224 -53.49 -21.73 -0.85
C ASN A 224 -53.19 -20.64 -1.89
N GLY A 225 -52.11 -20.75 -2.66
CA GLY A 225 -51.67 -19.74 -3.63
C GLY A 225 -51.02 -18.51 -3.01
N VAL A 226 -50.64 -18.57 -1.73
CA VAL A 226 -49.93 -17.49 -1.03
C VAL A 226 -48.45 -17.50 -1.43
N VAL A 227 -47.88 -16.33 -1.72
CA VAL A 227 -46.46 -16.18 -2.02
C VAL A 227 -45.64 -16.24 -0.73
N LEU A 228 -44.72 -17.20 -0.64
CA LEU A 228 -43.79 -17.36 0.46
C LEU A 228 -42.57 -16.46 0.32
N SER A 229 -41.94 -16.48 -0.85
CA SER A 229 -40.74 -15.70 -1.13
C SER A 229 -40.62 -15.42 -2.63
N MET A 230 -39.88 -14.35 -2.94
CA MET A 230 -39.37 -14.05 -4.28
C MET A 230 -37.84 -14.10 -4.24
N PRO A 231 -37.25 -15.29 -4.38
CA PRO A 231 -35.79 -15.44 -4.35
C PRO A 231 -35.12 -14.65 -5.48
N PRO A 232 -33.89 -14.13 -5.32
CA PRO A 232 -33.08 -14.02 -4.11
C PRO A 232 -33.34 -12.75 -3.28
N ILE A 233 -34.43 -12.02 -3.55
CA ILE A 233 -34.59 -10.63 -3.09
C ILE A 233 -35.18 -10.57 -1.69
N ILE A 234 -36.42 -11.03 -1.52
CA ILE A 234 -37.16 -10.82 -0.28
C ILE A 234 -38.19 -11.94 -0.02
N ASN A 235 -38.47 -12.18 1.25
CA ASN A 235 -39.51 -13.10 1.70
C ASN A 235 -40.83 -12.35 1.93
N GLY A 236 -41.92 -13.09 1.94
CA GLY A 236 -43.26 -12.59 2.27
C GLY A 236 -43.43 -12.38 3.77
N ASP A 237 -44.19 -11.34 4.12
CA ASP A 237 -44.52 -11.00 5.52
C ASP A 237 -45.41 -12.07 6.19
N HIS A 238 -46.21 -12.79 5.39
CA HIS A 238 -47.13 -13.82 5.87
C HIS A 238 -46.41 -14.98 6.58
N SER A 239 -45.30 -15.44 6.00
CA SER A 239 -44.49 -16.57 6.50
C SER A 239 -43.34 -16.12 7.41
N LYS A 240 -43.38 -14.91 7.95
CA LYS A 240 -42.30 -14.32 8.73
C LYS A 240 -42.05 -15.12 10.01
N ILE A 241 -40.82 -15.53 10.23
CA ILE A 241 -40.40 -16.13 11.50
C ILE A 241 -40.40 -15.11 12.63
N THR A 242 -40.84 -15.54 13.81
CA THR A 242 -40.89 -14.73 15.03
C THR A 242 -40.42 -15.56 16.23
N LEU A 243 -40.25 -14.93 17.39
CA LEU A 243 -39.91 -15.63 18.65
C LEU A 243 -40.92 -16.71 19.06
N LYS A 244 -42.16 -16.67 18.53
CA LYS A 244 -43.21 -17.64 18.82
C LYS A 244 -43.21 -18.84 17.88
N THR A 245 -42.49 -18.75 16.76
CA THR A 245 -42.44 -19.78 15.74
C THR A 245 -41.84 -21.06 16.32
N LYS A 246 -42.52 -22.18 16.12
CA LYS A 246 -42.05 -23.50 16.59
C LYS A 246 -41.60 -24.40 15.47
N ASN A 247 -42.17 -24.26 14.29
CA ASN A 247 -41.86 -25.10 13.15
C ASN A 247 -41.31 -24.21 12.04
N VAL A 248 -40.08 -24.48 11.58
CA VAL A 248 -39.42 -23.68 10.56
C VAL A 248 -39.26 -24.51 9.29
N PHE A 249 -39.87 -24.05 8.21
CA PHE A 249 -39.61 -24.55 6.86
C PHE A 249 -38.47 -23.73 6.26
N ILE A 250 -37.41 -24.40 5.83
CA ILE A 250 -36.21 -23.78 5.26
C ILE A 250 -36.11 -24.22 3.81
N GLU A 251 -36.01 -23.27 2.89
CA GLU A 251 -35.79 -23.54 1.48
C GLU A 251 -34.58 -22.79 0.92
N CYS A 252 -33.75 -23.49 0.15
CA CYS A 252 -32.58 -22.92 -0.50
C CYS A 252 -32.75 -23.03 -2.01
N THR A 253 -32.95 -21.90 -2.69
CA THR A 253 -33.01 -21.83 -4.16
C THR A 253 -31.64 -21.48 -4.74
N ALA A 254 -31.24 -22.12 -5.85
CA ALA A 254 -29.87 -22.03 -6.30
C ALA A 254 -29.67 -22.21 -7.82
N THR A 255 -28.53 -21.69 -8.28
CA THR A 255 -27.92 -22.06 -9.57
C THR A 255 -26.97 -23.25 -9.43
N ASP A 256 -26.42 -23.48 -8.23
CA ASP A 256 -25.53 -24.59 -7.90
C ASP A 256 -26.18 -25.50 -6.83
N LEU A 257 -26.53 -26.72 -7.23
CA LEU A 257 -27.19 -27.70 -6.36
C LEU A 257 -26.29 -28.14 -5.20
N THR A 258 -24.98 -28.30 -5.42
CA THR A 258 -24.07 -28.80 -4.39
C THR A 258 -23.94 -27.79 -3.25
N LYS A 259 -23.82 -26.51 -3.58
CA LYS A 259 -23.80 -25.43 -2.58
C LYS A 259 -25.14 -25.29 -1.88
N ALA A 260 -26.25 -25.46 -2.58
CA ALA A 260 -27.58 -25.43 -1.97
C ALA A 260 -27.73 -26.50 -0.89
N LYS A 261 -27.27 -27.74 -1.18
CA LYS A 261 -27.25 -28.84 -0.22
C LYS A 261 -26.38 -28.50 1.00
N VAL A 262 -25.14 -28.04 0.78
CA VAL A 262 -24.23 -27.67 1.89
C VAL A 262 -24.83 -26.57 2.76
N VAL A 263 -25.42 -25.53 2.15
CA VAL A 263 -26.04 -24.43 2.89
C VAL A 263 -27.25 -24.90 3.70
N LEU A 264 -28.10 -25.74 3.11
CA LEU A 264 -29.24 -26.33 3.81
C LEU A 264 -28.77 -27.19 4.99
N ASP A 265 -27.83 -28.10 4.74
CA ASP A 265 -27.24 -28.98 5.75
C ASP A 265 -26.60 -28.16 6.88
N MET A 266 -25.90 -27.06 6.56
CA MET A 266 -25.30 -26.18 7.57
C MET A 266 -26.36 -25.50 8.45
N MET A 267 -27.40 -24.91 7.85
CA MET A 267 -28.47 -24.28 8.62
C MET A 267 -29.18 -25.26 9.55
N VAL A 268 -29.55 -26.44 9.05
CA VAL A 268 -30.29 -27.42 9.85
C VAL A 268 -29.42 -28.08 10.91
N THR A 269 -28.16 -28.42 10.61
CA THR A 269 -27.26 -29.05 11.58
C THR A 269 -26.96 -28.12 12.74
N MET A 270 -26.71 -26.83 12.49
CA MET A 270 -26.37 -25.89 13.56
C MET A 270 -27.52 -25.68 14.55
N PHE A 271 -28.76 -25.54 14.07
CA PHE A 271 -29.92 -25.20 14.89
C PHE A 271 -30.79 -26.39 15.34
N SER A 272 -30.54 -27.59 14.80
CA SER A 272 -31.22 -28.82 15.26
C SER A 272 -30.98 -29.14 16.74
N GLU A 273 -29.96 -28.56 17.37
CA GLU A 273 -29.72 -28.66 18.82
C GLU A 273 -30.89 -28.11 19.66
N TYR A 274 -31.60 -27.10 19.15
CA TYR A 274 -32.69 -26.44 19.86
C TYR A 274 -34.09 -27.01 19.57
N CYS A 275 -34.14 -28.12 18.84
CA CYS A 275 -35.38 -28.87 18.62
C CYS A 275 -35.73 -29.71 19.85
N SER A 276 -37.02 -30.03 20.03
CA SER A 276 -37.50 -30.87 21.15
C SER A 276 -36.79 -32.23 21.22
N GLN A 277 -36.46 -32.80 20.06
CA GLN A 277 -35.51 -33.90 19.90
C GLN A 277 -34.20 -33.32 19.32
N PRO A 278 -33.16 -33.15 20.14
CA PRO A 278 -31.91 -32.54 19.70
C PRO A 278 -31.27 -33.30 18.53
N PHE A 279 -30.68 -32.54 17.61
CA PHE A 279 -29.95 -33.05 16.44
C PHE A 279 -30.78 -33.89 15.46
N THR A 280 -32.10 -33.64 15.44
CA THR A 280 -33.02 -34.25 14.47
C THR A 280 -33.54 -33.22 13.48
N VAL A 281 -33.70 -33.63 12.23
CA VAL A 281 -34.23 -32.77 11.15
C VAL A 281 -35.30 -33.56 10.39
N GLU A 282 -36.48 -32.96 10.21
CA GLU A 282 -37.57 -33.58 9.44
C GLU A 282 -37.27 -33.48 7.94
N GLU A 283 -37.42 -34.61 7.24
CA GLU A 283 -37.19 -34.66 5.79
C GLU A 283 -38.31 -33.96 5.00
N ALA A 284 -37.90 -33.23 3.96
CA ALA A 284 -38.78 -32.66 2.95
C ALA A 284 -38.54 -33.35 1.60
N GLU A 285 -39.61 -33.55 0.85
CA GLU A 285 -39.59 -34.10 -0.50
C GLU A 285 -39.50 -32.97 -1.53
N VAL A 286 -38.46 -32.98 -2.34
CA VAL A 286 -38.32 -32.05 -3.46
C VAL A 286 -38.57 -32.80 -4.76
N VAL A 287 -39.58 -32.37 -5.52
CA VAL A 287 -39.94 -32.95 -6.82
C VAL A 287 -39.24 -32.13 -7.90
N SER A 288 -38.35 -32.77 -8.66
CA SER A 288 -37.68 -32.15 -9.80
C SER A 288 -38.65 -31.91 -10.96
N PRO A 289 -38.29 -31.06 -11.94
CA PRO A 289 -39.10 -30.85 -13.14
C PRO A 289 -39.35 -32.12 -13.98
N ASP A 290 -38.52 -33.15 -13.78
CA ASP A 290 -38.62 -34.47 -14.43
C ASP A 290 -39.54 -35.43 -13.67
N GLY A 291 -40.12 -35.00 -12.54
CA GLY A 291 -41.00 -35.80 -11.69
C GLY A 291 -40.26 -36.71 -10.71
N GLN A 292 -38.93 -36.61 -10.63
CA GLN A 292 -38.13 -37.40 -9.69
C GLN A 292 -38.18 -36.78 -8.29
N ILE A 293 -38.38 -37.61 -7.27
CA ILE A 293 -38.51 -37.18 -5.88
C ILE A 293 -37.19 -37.40 -5.16
N TYR A 294 -36.65 -36.34 -4.58
CA TYR A 294 -35.46 -36.38 -3.73
C TYR A 294 -35.82 -36.00 -2.30
N LYS A 295 -35.13 -36.60 -1.33
CA LYS A 295 -35.33 -36.32 0.10
C LYS A 295 -34.18 -35.48 0.63
N TYR A 296 -34.52 -34.35 1.24
CA TYR A 296 -33.58 -33.42 1.85
C TYR A 296 -33.94 -33.17 3.32
N PRO A 297 -32.98 -32.82 4.19
CA PRO A 297 -31.53 -32.75 3.92
C PRO A 297 -30.94 -34.14 3.64
N GLU A 298 -29.75 -34.19 3.04
CA GLU A 298 -29.09 -35.48 2.76
C GLU A 298 -28.33 -35.98 4.00
N LEU A 299 -27.68 -35.06 4.74
CA LEU A 299 -26.89 -35.35 5.94
C LEU A 299 -25.92 -36.52 5.74
N ALA A 300 -25.19 -36.48 4.62
CA ALA A 300 -24.29 -37.57 4.23
C ALA A 300 -23.08 -37.64 5.17
N TYR A 301 -22.93 -38.78 5.86
CA TYR A 301 -21.72 -39.15 6.59
C TYR A 301 -20.79 -39.93 5.66
N ARG A 302 -19.72 -39.29 5.20
CA ARG A 302 -18.72 -39.94 4.34
C ARG A 302 -17.73 -40.71 5.19
N LYS A 303 -17.23 -41.83 4.68
CA LYS A 303 -16.19 -42.62 5.34
C LYS A 303 -14.98 -42.72 4.44
N GLU A 304 -13.82 -42.36 4.97
CA GLU A 304 -12.54 -42.48 4.30
C GLU A 304 -11.56 -43.30 5.13
N LYS A 305 -10.63 -43.97 4.46
CA LYS A 305 -9.61 -44.79 5.09
C LYS A 305 -8.23 -44.24 4.76
N LEU A 306 -7.43 -44.03 5.80
CA LEU A 306 -6.10 -43.42 5.70
C LEU A 306 -5.08 -44.20 6.51
N SER A 307 -3.84 -44.23 6.04
CA SER A 307 -2.73 -44.81 6.78
C SER A 307 -2.17 -43.82 7.80
N GLY A 308 -1.93 -44.28 9.03
CA GLY A 308 -1.29 -43.49 10.09
C GLY A 308 0.14 -43.07 9.71
N GLN A 309 0.89 -43.93 9.01
CA GLN A 309 2.21 -43.62 8.47
C GLN A 309 2.17 -42.48 7.45
N LEU A 310 1.12 -42.40 6.62
CA LEU A 310 0.96 -41.29 5.69
C LEU A 310 0.81 -39.96 6.44
N ILE A 311 -0.03 -39.95 7.48
CA ILE A 311 -0.28 -38.77 8.33
C ILE A 311 1.02 -38.35 9.01
N ASN A 312 1.70 -39.28 9.69
CA ASN A 312 2.99 -39.06 10.34
C ASN A 312 4.04 -38.49 9.37
N LYS A 313 4.17 -39.08 8.18
CA LYS A 313 5.13 -38.65 7.15
C LYS A 313 4.84 -37.26 6.61
N LYS A 314 3.56 -36.89 6.48
CA LYS A 314 3.15 -35.58 5.96
C LYS A 314 3.33 -34.47 6.98
N ILE A 315 2.98 -34.73 8.24
CA ILE A 315 3.10 -33.75 9.33
C ILE A 315 4.55 -33.65 9.83
N GLY A 316 5.29 -34.77 9.82
CA GLY A 316 6.63 -34.85 10.41
C GLY A 316 6.63 -35.24 11.88
N ILE A 317 5.63 -36.02 12.32
CA ILE A 317 5.50 -36.54 13.69
C ILE A 317 5.60 -38.07 13.71
N SER A 318 5.66 -38.67 14.90
CA SER A 318 5.77 -40.12 15.10
C SER A 318 4.79 -40.60 16.16
N GLU A 319 3.49 -40.48 15.87
CA GLU A 319 2.40 -40.86 16.79
C GLU A 319 1.78 -42.21 16.41
N SER A 320 1.15 -42.88 17.39
CA SER A 320 0.44 -44.14 17.13
C SER A 320 -0.90 -43.91 16.42
N THR A 321 -1.42 -44.94 15.74
CA THR A 321 -2.70 -44.84 15.02
C THR A 321 -3.87 -44.51 15.95
N GLU A 322 -3.85 -45.02 17.19
CA GLU A 322 -4.84 -44.73 18.22
C GLU A 322 -4.79 -43.26 18.63
N ARG A 323 -3.57 -42.72 18.80
CA ARG A 323 -3.39 -41.31 19.15
C ARG A 323 -3.85 -40.40 18.02
N ILE A 324 -3.53 -40.73 16.76
CA ILE A 324 -4.00 -39.97 15.59
C ILE A 324 -5.53 -40.00 15.50
N ALA A 325 -6.16 -41.15 15.73
CA ALA A 325 -7.62 -41.26 15.73
C ALA A 325 -8.26 -40.38 16.83
N GLN A 326 -7.65 -40.29 18.02
CA GLN A 326 -8.09 -39.36 19.07
C GLN A 326 -7.95 -37.89 18.65
N LEU A 327 -6.84 -37.53 18.00
CA LEU A 327 -6.61 -36.17 17.49
C LEU A 327 -7.66 -35.77 16.45
N LEU A 328 -7.95 -36.66 15.49
CA LEU A 328 -9.00 -36.43 14.49
C LEU A 328 -10.39 -36.30 15.13
N THR A 329 -10.68 -37.13 16.13
CA THR A 329 -11.96 -37.07 16.85
C THR A 329 -12.16 -35.73 17.56
N ARG A 330 -11.08 -35.11 18.08
CA ARG A 330 -11.12 -33.74 18.64
C ARG A 330 -11.46 -32.66 17.60
N MET A 331 -11.29 -32.93 16.31
CA MET A 331 -11.66 -32.03 15.20
C MET A 331 -13.04 -32.37 14.60
N CYS A 332 -13.89 -33.04 15.38
CA CYS A 332 -15.21 -33.53 14.95
C CYS A 332 -15.16 -34.60 13.84
N LEU A 333 -14.00 -35.19 13.55
CA LEU A 333 -13.85 -36.30 12.62
C LEU A 333 -13.76 -37.61 13.40
N LEU A 334 -14.93 -38.23 13.66
CA LEU A 334 -14.99 -39.45 14.46
C LEU A 334 -14.15 -40.55 13.79
N SER A 335 -13.05 -40.93 14.45
CA SER A 335 -12.03 -41.78 13.86
C SER A 335 -11.75 -42.98 14.76
N HIS A 336 -11.56 -44.15 14.16
CA HIS A 336 -11.16 -45.35 14.89
C HIS A 336 -10.14 -46.18 14.10
N PRO A 337 -9.18 -46.82 14.77
CA PRO A 337 -8.30 -47.77 14.12
C PRO A 337 -9.11 -48.99 13.67
N THR A 338 -8.84 -49.49 12.47
CA THR A 338 -9.57 -50.64 11.91
C THR A 338 -9.18 -51.99 12.54
N GLY A 339 -8.08 -52.02 13.32
CA GLY A 339 -7.51 -53.23 13.90
C GLY A 339 -6.73 -54.10 12.90
N VAL A 340 -6.68 -53.70 11.62
CA VAL A 340 -5.95 -54.40 10.56
C VAL A 340 -4.88 -53.47 10.01
N GLY A 341 -3.62 -53.71 10.37
CA GLY A 341 -2.48 -52.91 9.90
C GLY A 341 -2.46 -51.50 10.49
N ASP A 342 -2.09 -50.51 9.67
CA ASP A 342 -1.87 -49.10 10.02
C ASP A 342 -3.01 -48.19 9.51
N GLU A 343 -4.22 -48.73 9.36
CA GLU A 343 -5.36 -48.00 8.78
C GLU A 343 -6.32 -47.43 9.83
N ILE A 344 -6.69 -46.17 9.64
CA ILE A 344 -7.67 -45.41 10.41
C ILE A 344 -8.90 -45.18 9.52
N GLU A 345 -10.09 -45.56 10.00
CA GLU A 345 -11.36 -45.18 9.37
C GLU A 345 -11.83 -43.86 9.99
N VAL A 346 -12.04 -42.87 9.12
CA VAL A 346 -12.44 -41.51 9.47
C VAL A 346 -13.87 -41.27 8.96
N GLU A 347 -14.79 -40.98 9.87
CA GLU A 347 -16.17 -40.59 9.54
C GLU A 347 -16.23 -39.06 9.45
N ILE A 348 -16.48 -38.56 8.24
CA ILE A 348 -16.61 -37.13 7.92
C ILE A 348 -18.08 -36.73 8.10
N PRO A 349 -18.39 -35.84 9.05
CA PRO A 349 -19.75 -35.39 9.29
C PRO A 349 -20.25 -34.43 8.19
N PRO A 350 -21.57 -34.28 8.01
CA PRO A 350 -22.14 -33.36 7.03
C PRO A 350 -21.81 -31.89 7.29
N THR A 351 -21.38 -31.54 8.51
CA THR A 351 -20.90 -30.19 8.86
C THR A 351 -19.54 -29.87 8.25
N ARG A 352 -18.72 -30.88 7.96
CA ARG A 352 -17.36 -30.73 7.43
C ARG A 352 -17.34 -30.91 5.91
N SER A 353 -17.93 -29.95 5.20
CA SER A 353 -17.96 -29.92 3.73
C SER A 353 -16.61 -29.57 3.10
N ASP A 354 -15.67 -29.05 3.90
CA ASP A 354 -14.30 -28.70 3.52
C ASP A 354 -13.42 -29.92 3.27
N VAL A 355 -13.72 -31.08 3.89
CA VAL A 355 -12.94 -32.30 3.72
C VAL A 355 -13.26 -32.96 2.37
N ILE A 356 -12.38 -32.73 1.39
CA ILE A 356 -12.50 -33.24 0.02
C ILE A 356 -11.35 -34.17 -0.36
N HIS A 357 -10.24 -34.14 0.39
CA HIS A 357 -9.05 -34.93 0.14
C HIS A 357 -8.42 -35.42 1.46
N ALA A 358 -7.61 -36.47 1.35
CA ALA A 358 -6.76 -36.98 2.42
C ALA A 358 -5.92 -35.92 3.15
N CYS A 359 -5.56 -34.84 2.45
CA CYS A 359 -4.73 -33.76 3.00
C CYS A 359 -5.48 -32.92 4.03
N ASP A 360 -6.80 -32.77 3.89
CA ASP A 360 -7.62 -31.98 4.82
C ASP A 360 -7.73 -32.70 6.17
N ILE A 361 -7.74 -34.03 6.14
CA ILE A 361 -7.67 -34.87 7.35
C ILE A 361 -6.28 -34.77 8.01
N VAL A 362 -5.22 -34.69 7.20
CA VAL A 362 -3.85 -34.47 7.71
C VAL A 362 -3.73 -33.08 8.35
N GLU A 363 -4.34 -32.05 7.77
CA GLU A 363 -4.40 -30.70 8.33
C GLU A 363 -5.07 -30.69 9.71
N ASP A 364 -6.25 -31.30 9.84
CA ASP A 364 -6.96 -31.43 11.10
C ASP A 364 -6.16 -32.21 12.16
N ALA A 365 -5.49 -33.30 11.76
CA ALA A 365 -4.62 -34.05 12.66
C ALA A 365 -3.46 -33.18 13.17
N ALA A 366 -2.88 -32.33 12.32
CA ALA A 366 -1.81 -31.42 12.69
C ALA A 366 -2.30 -30.28 13.59
N MET A 367 -3.49 -29.71 13.32
CA MET A 367 -4.10 -28.70 14.19
C MET A 367 -4.39 -29.28 15.58
N ALA A 368 -5.00 -30.46 15.67
CA ALA A 368 -5.26 -31.13 16.93
C ALA A 368 -4.00 -31.50 17.72
N TYR A 369 -2.91 -31.80 17.01
CA TYR A 369 -1.58 -32.01 17.60
C TYR A 369 -0.98 -30.71 18.14
N GLY A 370 -1.31 -29.58 17.51
CA GLY A 370 -0.75 -28.26 17.77
C GLY A 370 0.53 -28.04 16.96
N PHE A 371 0.52 -27.05 16.06
CA PHE A 371 1.65 -26.79 15.16
C PHE A 371 2.96 -26.50 15.90
N ASN A 372 2.88 -25.83 17.05
CA ASN A 372 4.06 -25.51 17.88
C ASN A 372 4.72 -26.75 18.51
N ASN A 373 4.00 -27.87 18.60
CA ASN A 373 4.54 -29.13 19.11
C ASN A 373 5.31 -29.91 18.04
N ILE A 374 5.20 -29.53 16.77
CA ILE A 374 5.91 -30.19 15.66
C ILE A 374 7.38 -29.77 15.68
N THR A 375 8.27 -30.75 15.75
CA THR A 375 9.72 -30.49 15.75
C THR A 375 10.15 -29.93 14.39
N ARG A 376 10.73 -28.73 14.39
CA ARG A 376 11.25 -28.09 13.18
C ARG A 376 12.41 -28.90 12.60
N THR A 377 12.35 -29.22 11.31
CA THR A 377 13.41 -29.95 10.60
C THR A 377 13.87 -29.17 9.36
N ILE A 378 15.13 -29.36 8.97
CA ILE A 378 15.69 -28.75 7.76
C ILE A 378 15.67 -29.80 6.64
N PRO A 379 15.13 -29.50 5.45
CA PRO A 379 15.15 -30.42 4.32
C PRO A 379 16.59 -30.76 3.91
N ARG A 380 16.91 -32.05 3.82
CA ARG A 380 18.26 -32.55 3.48
C ARG A 380 18.51 -32.56 1.97
N THR A 381 18.30 -31.42 1.32
CA THR A 381 18.49 -31.25 -0.13
C THR A 381 19.48 -30.13 -0.39
N TYR A 382 20.61 -30.46 -1.03
CA TYR A 382 21.59 -29.47 -1.46
C TYR A 382 21.19 -28.88 -2.81
N THR A 383 21.12 -27.56 -2.88
CA THR A 383 20.78 -26.82 -4.11
C THR A 383 21.81 -25.72 -4.34
N ILE A 384 22.36 -25.63 -5.56
CA ILE A 384 23.22 -24.52 -5.97
C ILE A 384 22.34 -23.36 -6.41
N ALA A 385 22.45 -22.22 -5.73
CA ALA A 385 21.70 -21.01 -6.08
C ALA A 385 22.35 -20.32 -7.30
N ASN A 386 21.52 -19.83 -8.22
CA ASN A 386 21.96 -19.01 -9.35
C ASN A 386 21.18 -17.69 -9.36
N GLN A 387 21.87 -16.58 -9.57
CA GLN A 387 21.22 -15.29 -9.76
C GLN A 387 20.65 -15.20 -11.18
N PHE A 388 19.52 -14.53 -11.34
CA PHE A 388 19.02 -14.22 -12.67
C PHE A 388 19.92 -13.13 -13.30
N PRO A 389 20.55 -13.36 -14.47
CA PRO A 389 21.57 -12.45 -15.03
C PRO A 389 21.12 -10.99 -15.13
N LEU A 390 19.85 -10.75 -15.49
CA LEU A 390 19.30 -9.40 -15.56
C LEU A 390 19.23 -8.70 -14.21
N ASN A 391 18.88 -9.42 -13.15
CA ASN A 391 18.84 -8.85 -11.80
C ASN A 391 20.24 -8.61 -11.27
N LYS A 392 21.20 -9.52 -11.55
CA LYS A 392 22.62 -9.31 -11.21
C LYS A 392 23.16 -8.04 -11.87
N LEU A 393 22.94 -7.87 -13.18
CA LEU A 393 23.34 -6.67 -13.91
C LEU A 393 22.68 -5.40 -13.35
N THR A 394 21.37 -5.47 -13.09
CA THR A 394 20.61 -4.35 -12.50
C THR A 394 21.23 -3.91 -11.18
N GLU A 395 21.55 -4.85 -10.30
CA GLU A 395 22.09 -4.55 -8.96
C GLU A 395 23.47 -3.90 -9.03
N LEU A 396 24.33 -4.38 -9.94
CA LEU A 396 25.64 -3.78 -10.19
C LEU A 396 25.50 -2.35 -10.73
N MET A 397 24.55 -2.13 -11.65
CA MET A 397 24.28 -0.79 -12.17
C MET A 397 23.73 0.15 -11.10
N ARG A 398 22.88 -0.31 -10.16
CA ARG A 398 22.41 0.52 -9.05
C ARG A 398 23.54 1.06 -8.20
N GLN A 399 24.48 0.19 -7.83
CA GLN A 399 25.64 0.57 -7.01
C GLN A 399 26.50 1.63 -7.71
N GLU A 400 26.73 1.48 -9.01
CA GLU A 400 27.52 2.44 -9.79
C GLU A 400 26.80 3.78 -10.01
N MET A 401 25.47 3.77 -10.20
CA MET A 401 24.67 4.99 -10.29
C MET A 401 24.67 5.76 -8.97
N ALA A 402 24.57 5.03 -7.85
CA ALA A 402 24.72 5.61 -6.52
C ALA A 402 26.13 6.20 -6.33
N ALA A 403 27.18 5.50 -6.77
CA ALA A 403 28.57 5.99 -6.73
C ALA A 403 28.78 7.24 -7.63
N ALA A 404 28.01 7.38 -8.71
CA ALA A 404 27.97 8.58 -9.54
C ALA A 404 27.20 9.76 -8.89
N GLY A 405 26.68 9.58 -7.67
CA GLY A 405 25.99 10.59 -6.89
C GLY A 405 24.52 10.79 -7.28
N PHE A 406 23.90 9.82 -7.94
CA PHE A 406 22.46 9.80 -8.18
C PHE A 406 21.75 9.03 -7.07
N THR A 407 20.56 9.47 -6.67
CA THR A 407 19.73 8.81 -5.66
C THR A 407 18.67 7.95 -6.33
N GLU A 408 18.53 6.69 -5.90
CA GLU A 408 17.53 5.80 -6.47
C GLU A 408 16.12 6.20 -6.00
N ALA A 409 15.15 6.18 -6.92
CA ALA A 409 13.74 6.39 -6.67
C ALA A 409 12.95 5.09 -6.92
N LEU A 410 11.86 4.91 -6.18
CA LEU A 410 10.93 3.79 -6.34
C LEU A 410 9.55 4.33 -6.72
N ASN A 411 9.24 4.33 -8.01
CA ASN A 411 7.96 4.85 -8.50
C ASN A 411 6.93 3.72 -8.72
N PHE A 412 5.65 4.09 -8.69
CA PHE A 412 4.57 3.16 -9.00
C PHE A 412 4.66 2.63 -10.44
N ALA A 413 4.32 1.35 -10.63
CA ALA A 413 4.23 0.72 -11.94
C ALA A 413 2.97 1.15 -12.72
N LEU A 414 1.96 1.68 -12.03
CA LEU A 414 0.71 2.15 -12.61
C LEU A 414 0.69 3.68 -12.61
N CYS A 415 0.14 4.25 -13.68
CA CYS A 415 0.02 5.69 -13.87
C CYS A 415 -1.27 6.03 -14.64
N SER A 416 -1.57 7.33 -14.73
CA SER A 416 -2.67 7.80 -15.55
C SER A 416 -2.29 7.80 -17.04
N ARG A 417 -3.31 7.81 -17.92
CA ARG A 417 -3.05 7.88 -19.37
C ARG A 417 -2.31 9.15 -19.75
N GLU A 418 -2.67 10.28 -19.12
CA GLU A 418 -2.05 11.58 -19.35
C GLU A 418 -0.54 11.58 -19.02
N ASP A 419 -0.10 10.83 -18.01
CA ASP A 419 1.30 10.84 -17.55
C ASP A 419 2.26 10.31 -18.61
N ILE A 420 1.84 9.29 -19.37
CA ILE A 420 2.67 8.64 -20.40
C ILE A 420 2.39 9.15 -21.82
N SER A 421 1.38 10.01 -21.98
CA SER A 421 0.95 10.53 -23.30
C SER A 421 0.92 12.05 -23.32
N ASP A 422 -0.21 12.65 -22.95
CA ASP A 422 -0.46 14.09 -23.06
C ASP A 422 0.61 14.94 -22.36
N LYS A 423 1.04 14.57 -21.15
CA LYS A 423 2.08 15.29 -20.41
C LYS A 423 3.45 15.21 -21.07
N LEU A 424 3.73 14.16 -21.85
CA LEU A 424 4.96 14.00 -22.64
C LEU A 424 4.82 14.50 -24.09
N GLY A 425 3.66 15.05 -24.46
CA GLY A 425 3.37 15.49 -25.82
C GLY A 425 3.21 14.36 -26.84
N LYS A 426 2.91 13.13 -26.37
CA LYS A 426 2.75 11.93 -27.20
C LYS A 426 1.28 11.51 -27.28
N LYS A 427 0.87 10.90 -28.38
CA LYS A 427 -0.46 10.28 -28.47
C LYS A 427 -0.45 8.92 -27.78
N ILE A 428 -1.50 8.62 -27.01
CA ILE A 428 -1.63 7.35 -26.29
C ILE A 428 -1.59 6.12 -27.22
N ALA A 429 -2.03 6.27 -28.48
CA ALA A 429 -1.98 5.19 -29.47
C ALA A 429 -0.54 4.75 -29.79
N ASP A 430 0.42 5.67 -29.69
CA ASP A 430 1.81 5.45 -30.10
C ASP A 430 2.68 4.85 -28.98
N THR A 431 2.21 4.89 -27.72
CA THR A 431 3.01 4.47 -26.54
C THR A 431 2.99 2.97 -26.28
N LYS A 432 2.19 2.20 -27.01
CA LYS A 432 1.97 0.75 -26.80
C LYS A 432 1.61 0.40 -25.35
N ALA A 433 0.89 1.28 -24.65
CA ALA A 433 0.50 1.08 -23.26
C ALA A 433 -0.54 -0.04 -23.05
N VAL A 434 -0.48 -0.70 -21.89
CA VAL A 434 -1.47 -1.67 -21.42
C VAL A 434 -2.50 -0.95 -20.54
N HIS A 435 -3.79 -1.15 -20.82
CA HIS A 435 -4.89 -0.48 -20.11
C HIS A 435 -5.53 -1.40 -19.07
N ILE A 436 -5.83 -0.83 -17.90
CA ILE A 436 -6.59 -1.49 -16.84
C ILE A 436 -8.08 -1.24 -17.08
N SER A 437 -8.90 -2.30 -17.03
CA SER A 437 -10.34 -2.22 -17.34
C SER A 437 -11.11 -1.34 -16.35
N ASN A 438 -11.01 -1.63 -15.04
CA ASN A 438 -11.83 -1.02 -14.00
C ASN A 438 -10.94 -0.38 -12.91
N PRO A 439 -10.18 0.69 -13.24
CA PRO A 439 -9.31 1.34 -12.28
C PRO A 439 -10.13 2.12 -11.24
N LYS A 440 -9.74 2.02 -9.96
CA LYS A 440 -10.41 2.76 -8.87
C LYS A 440 -10.11 4.26 -8.90
N THR A 441 -8.90 4.62 -9.33
CA THR A 441 -8.41 6.00 -9.40
C THR A 441 -7.87 6.28 -10.81
N ALA A 442 -7.82 7.55 -11.20
CA ALA A 442 -7.25 7.95 -12.49
C ALA A 442 -5.77 7.58 -12.63
N GLU A 443 -5.04 7.51 -11.51
CA GLU A 443 -3.62 7.15 -11.46
C GLU A 443 -3.35 5.67 -11.76
N PHE A 444 -4.38 4.82 -11.85
CA PHE A 444 -4.23 3.39 -12.13
C PHE A 444 -4.82 2.98 -13.48
N GLN A 445 -4.88 3.89 -14.45
CA GLN A 445 -5.49 3.60 -15.76
C GLN A 445 -4.62 2.75 -16.68
N VAL A 446 -3.29 2.89 -16.58
CA VAL A 446 -2.32 2.22 -17.45
C VAL A 446 -1.10 1.76 -16.68
N ALA A 447 -0.45 0.70 -17.18
CA ALA A 447 0.90 0.36 -16.75
C ALA A 447 1.92 1.30 -17.42
N ARG A 448 2.95 1.69 -16.69
CA ARG A 448 3.99 2.62 -17.16
C ARG A 448 4.74 2.06 -18.37
N THR A 449 4.94 2.90 -19.38
CA THR A 449 5.70 2.60 -20.61
C THR A 449 7.09 3.25 -20.62
N SER A 450 7.34 4.13 -19.67
CA SER A 450 8.59 4.85 -19.42
C SER A 450 8.70 5.12 -17.92
N LEU A 451 9.93 5.21 -17.41
CA LEU A 451 10.19 5.57 -16.00
C LEU A 451 10.22 7.09 -15.77
N LEU A 452 10.38 7.87 -16.84
CA LEU A 452 10.54 9.33 -16.77
C LEU A 452 9.36 10.05 -16.08
N PRO A 453 8.07 9.74 -16.35
CA PRO A 453 6.96 10.39 -15.65
C PRO A 453 6.99 10.21 -14.13
N GLY A 454 7.38 9.03 -13.66
CA GLY A 454 7.53 8.73 -12.24
C GLY A 454 8.61 9.61 -11.61
N LEU A 455 9.78 9.70 -12.27
CA LEU A 455 10.88 10.56 -11.81
C LEU A 455 10.49 12.04 -11.79
N LEU A 456 9.79 12.54 -12.81
CA LEU A 456 9.31 13.92 -12.86
C LEU A 456 8.31 14.23 -11.72
N LYS A 457 7.38 13.32 -11.44
CA LYS A 457 6.46 13.43 -10.29
C LYS A 457 7.20 13.43 -8.96
N THR A 458 8.23 12.60 -8.84
CA THR A 458 9.06 12.55 -7.64
C THR A 458 9.81 13.86 -7.41
N ILE A 459 10.33 14.50 -8.46
CA ILE A 459 10.88 15.87 -8.36
C ILE A 459 9.78 16.86 -7.94
N ALA A 460 8.59 16.75 -8.54
CA ALA A 460 7.47 17.64 -8.24
C ALA A 460 7.04 17.56 -6.78
N ALA A 461 7.09 16.38 -6.17
CA ALA A 461 6.83 16.18 -4.74
C ALA A 461 7.97 16.70 -3.84
N ASN A 462 9.21 16.73 -4.35
CA ASN A 462 10.42 17.08 -3.61
C ASN A 462 11.02 18.45 -3.95
N ARG A 463 10.22 19.41 -4.43
CA ARG A 463 10.69 20.76 -4.83
C ARG A 463 11.42 21.54 -3.71
N LYS A 464 11.18 21.18 -2.45
CA LYS A 464 11.82 21.81 -1.28
C LYS A 464 13.26 21.36 -1.07
N MET A 465 13.69 20.28 -1.72
CA MET A 465 15.01 19.71 -1.52
C MET A 465 16.11 20.57 -2.15
N PRO A 466 17.34 20.55 -1.59
CA PRO A 466 18.47 21.28 -2.14
C PRO A 466 18.79 20.85 -3.58
N LEU A 467 19.11 21.83 -4.42
CA LEU A 467 19.58 21.60 -5.79
C LEU A 467 21.10 21.32 -5.79
N PRO A 468 21.62 20.54 -6.77
CA PRO A 468 20.88 19.84 -7.83
C PRO A 468 20.23 18.53 -7.37
N LEU A 469 19.05 18.24 -7.88
CA LEU A 469 18.40 16.93 -7.70
C LEU A 469 18.86 15.96 -8.78
N LYS A 470 19.44 14.83 -8.37
CA LYS A 470 19.92 13.75 -9.24
C LYS A 470 19.21 12.47 -8.86
N LEU A 471 18.24 12.05 -9.66
CA LEU A 471 17.45 10.84 -9.39
C LEU A 471 17.64 9.82 -10.49
N PHE A 472 17.62 8.54 -10.13
CA PHE A 472 17.58 7.46 -11.10
C PHE A 472 16.63 6.34 -10.65
N GLU A 473 16.18 5.51 -11.58
CA GLU A 473 15.43 4.30 -11.30
C GLU A 473 15.82 3.23 -12.32
N ILE A 474 16.02 1.98 -11.85
CA ILE A 474 16.22 0.83 -12.72
C ILE A 474 15.11 -0.20 -12.46
N SER A 475 14.10 -0.20 -13.32
CA SER A 475 12.88 -0.98 -13.13
C SER A 475 12.21 -1.39 -14.44
N ASP A 476 11.23 -2.29 -14.35
CA ASP A 476 10.44 -2.74 -15.49
C ASP A 476 9.42 -1.69 -15.95
N VAL A 477 9.29 -1.56 -17.28
CA VAL A 477 8.14 -0.95 -17.95
C VAL A 477 7.37 -2.02 -18.72
N VAL A 478 6.08 -1.79 -18.95
CA VAL A 478 5.19 -2.75 -19.63
C VAL A 478 4.83 -2.21 -21.01
N LEU A 479 5.03 -3.04 -22.05
CA LEU A 479 4.72 -2.69 -23.43
C LEU A 479 3.85 -3.79 -24.05
N LYS A 480 2.85 -3.41 -24.85
CA LYS A 480 2.09 -4.36 -25.66
C LYS A 480 3.00 -5.05 -26.68
N ASP A 481 2.90 -6.38 -26.73
CA ASP A 481 3.66 -7.22 -27.64
C ASP A 481 2.84 -8.46 -27.99
N GLU A 482 2.32 -8.48 -29.22
CA GLU A 482 1.48 -9.57 -29.74
C GLU A 482 2.27 -10.88 -29.94
N THR A 483 3.61 -10.83 -29.91
CA THR A 483 4.45 -12.03 -30.03
C THR A 483 4.55 -12.82 -28.72
N LYS A 484 4.08 -12.25 -27.60
CA LYS A 484 4.07 -12.89 -26.29
C LYS A 484 2.69 -13.48 -25.97
N ASP A 485 2.70 -14.57 -25.21
CA ASP A 485 1.52 -15.33 -24.79
C ASP A 485 0.48 -14.47 -24.04
N VAL A 486 0.93 -13.57 -23.18
CA VAL A 486 0.06 -12.65 -22.43
C VAL A 486 -0.30 -11.36 -23.19
N GLY A 487 0.23 -11.18 -24.41
CA GLY A 487 0.02 -9.97 -25.24
C GLY A 487 0.76 -8.71 -24.78
N ALA A 488 1.65 -8.84 -23.78
CA ALA A 488 2.49 -7.78 -23.25
C ALA A 488 3.86 -8.33 -22.84
N ARG A 489 4.86 -7.45 -22.74
CA ARG A 489 6.19 -7.78 -22.21
C ARG A 489 6.66 -6.73 -21.23
N ASN A 490 7.46 -7.18 -20.27
CA ASN A 490 8.28 -6.29 -19.46
C ASN A 490 9.57 -5.94 -20.21
N CYS A 491 10.11 -4.76 -19.93
CA CYS A 491 11.38 -4.28 -20.43
C CYS A 491 12.09 -3.56 -19.28
N ARG A 492 13.27 -4.05 -18.87
CA ARG A 492 14.05 -3.42 -17.80
C ARG A 492 14.73 -2.17 -18.33
N ARG A 493 14.36 -1.01 -17.78
CA ARG A 493 14.94 0.28 -18.15
C ARG A 493 15.68 0.90 -17.00
N LEU A 494 16.78 1.58 -17.34
CA LEU A 494 17.43 2.57 -16.51
C LEU A 494 16.92 3.94 -16.95
N SER A 495 16.43 4.76 -16.03
CA SER A 495 16.19 6.17 -16.28
C SER A 495 16.85 7.02 -15.22
N ALA A 496 17.41 8.16 -15.62
CA ALA A 496 18.04 9.12 -14.74
C ALA A 496 17.63 10.54 -15.13
N ILE A 497 17.52 11.43 -14.15
CA ILE A 497 17.15 12.82 -14.33
C ILE A 497 18.05 13.73 -13.49
N TYR A 498 18.44 14.85 -14.10
CA TYR A 498 19.19 15.93 -13.46
C TYR A 498 18.34 17.20 -13.49
N TYR A 499 18.03 17.76 -12.33
CA TYR A 499 17.18 18.93 -12.16
C TYR A 499 17.92 20.03 -11.39
N ASN A 500 18.13 21.17 -12.06
CA ASN A 500 18.88 22.30 -11.51
C ASN A 500 18.51 23.60 -12.25
N LYS A 501 19.07 24.75 -11.83
CA LYS A 501 18.93 26.05 -12.53
C LYS A 501 19.37 25.98 -13.99
N ASN A 502 20.34 25.12 -14.30
CA ASN A 502 20.74 24.77 -15.66
C ASN A 502 20.33 23.31 -15.97
N PRO A 503 20.06 22.96 -17.24
CA PRO A 503 19.60 21.63 -17.60
C PRO A 503 20.65 20.54 -17.34
N GLY A 504 21.95 20.85 -17.36
CA GLY A 504 23.03 19.89 -17.15
C GLY A 504 23.08 18.76 -18.18
N PHE A 505 22.91 19.08 -19.46
CA PHE A 505 22.92 18.08 -20.54
C PHE A 505 24.24 17.28 -20.56
N GLU A 506 25.36 17.97 -20.34
CA GLU A 506 26.70 17.41 -20.21
C GLU A 506 26.84 16.44 -19.02
N VAL A 507 26.09 16.62 -17.93
CA VAL A 507 26.11 15.73 -16.77
C VAL A 507 25.42 14.41 -17.10
N ILE A 508 24.25 14.48 -17.75
CA ILE A 508 23.51 13.30 -18.19
C ILE A 508 24.25 12.57 -19.32
N HIS A 509 24.89 13.30 -20.23
CA HIS A 509 25.77 12.71 -21.23
C HIS A 509 26.96 11.98 -20.57
N GLY A 510 27.61 12.62 -19.58
CA GLY A 510 28.69 11.98 -18.81
C GLY A 510 28.21 10.74 -18.03
N LEU A 511 26.97 10.73 -17.53
CA LEU A 511 26.37 9.56 -16.90
C LEU A 511 26.20 8.41 -17.90
N LEU A 512 25.74 8.70 -19.12
CA LEU A 512 25.66 7.71 -20.20
C LEU A 512 27.05 7.15 -20.52
N ASP A 513 28.05 8.01 -20.70
CA ASP A 513 29.41 7.60 -21.02
C ASP A 513 29.99 6.70 -19.91
N ARG A 514 29.76 7.07 -18.64
CA ARG A 514 30.12 6.25 -17.48
C ARG A 514 29.41 4.90 -17.49
N THR A 515 28.12 4.88 -17.80
CA THR A 515 27.33 3.65 -17.90
C THR A 515 27.87 2.74 -19.00
N MET A 516 28.19 3.28 -20.17
CA MET A 516 28.76 2.52 -21.28
C MET A 516 30.17 2.01 -20.96
N GLN A 517 30.97 2.80 -20.23
CA GLN A 517 32.28 2.38 -19.74
C GLN A 517 32.17 1.17 -18.80
N LEU A 518 31.21 1.18 -17.87
CA LEU A 518 30.95 0.08 -16.93
C LEU A 518 30.47 -1.20 -17.63
N LEU A 519 29.74 -1.02 -18.73
CA LEU A 519 29.29 -2.12 -19.58
C LEU A 519 30.34 -2.54 -20.63
N GLU A 520 31.54 -1.94 -20.58
CA GLU A 520 32.66 -2.15 -21.52
C GLU A 520 32.30 -1.91 -23.00
N VAL A 521 31.34 -1.03 -23.26
CA VAL A 521 30.93 -0.68 -24.62
C VAL A 521 31.76 0.50 -25.11
N LYS A 522 32.65 0.24 -26.07
CA LYS A 522 33.51 1.28 -26.67
C LYS A 522 32.70 2.30 -27.47
N LEU A 523 33.17 3.54 -27.52
CA LEU A 523 32.61 4.56 -28.40
C LEU A 523 33.00 4.24 -29.86
N GLY A 524 32.02 4.18 -30.76
CA GLY A 524 32.26 3.95 -32.18
C GLY A 524 31.02 3.57 -32.98
N ARG A 525 30.96 4.01 -34.25
CA ARG A 525 29.92 3.57 -35.19
C ARG A 525 30.22 2.14 -35.66
N GLY A 526 29.30 1.21 -35.39
CA GLY A 526 29.44 -0.22 -35.77
C GLY A 526 29.57 -1.13 -34.56
N GLU A 527 30.79 -1.37 -34.08
CA GLU A 527 31.07 -2.31 -32.98
C GLU A 527 30.86 -1.72 -31.56
N GLY A 528 30.54 -0.43 -31.47
CA GLY A 528 30.40 0.32 -30.21
C GLY A 528 29.03 0.94 -30.00
N TYR A 529 28.99 1.95 -29.11
CA TYR A 529 27.86 2.87 -28.99
C TYR A 529 28.18 4.20 -29.66
N HIS A 530 27.14 4.86 -30.16
CA HIS A 530 27.20 6.26 -30.59
C HIS A 530 25.86 6.94 -30.33
N ILE A 531 25.90 8.26 -30.27
CA ILE A 531 24.71 9.11 -30.16
C ILE A 531 24.45 9.79 -31.51
N GLN A 532 23.17 9.89 -31.87
CA GLN A 532 22.72 10.58 -33.08
C GLN A 532 21.65 11.60 -32.69
N ALA A 533 21.76 12.83 -33.21
CA ALA A 533 20.73 13.84 -32.98
C ALA A 533 19.37 13.33 -33.48
N ALA A 534 18.34 13.49 -32.65
CA ALA A 534 16.98 13.03 -32.92
C ALA A 534 15.98 14.06 -32.40
N ASP A 535 14.77 14.04 -32.96
CA ASP A 535 13.65 14.87 -32.49
C ASP A 535 12.61 13.99 -31.80
N ASP A 536 12.19 14.38 -30.59
CA ASP A 536 11.12 13.74 -29.81
C ASP A 536 10.36 14.84 -29.05
N SER A 537 9.02 14.75 -29.04
CA SER A 537 8.11 15.73 -28.42
C SER A 537 8.36 15.97 -26.94
N THR A 538 9.00 15.02 -26.25
CA THR A 538 9.31 15.08 -24.83
C THR A 538 10.50 16.00 -24.55
N PHE A 539 11.36 16.23 -25.56
CA PHE A 539 12.64 16.91 -25.41
C PHE A 539 12.68 18.22 -26.20
N PHE A 540 13.57 19.13 -25.81
CA PHE A 540 13.78 20.40 -26.49
C PHE A 540 14.48 20.19 -27.85
N PRO A 541 13.98 20.78 -28.95
CA PRO A 541 14.56 20.61 -30.28
C PRO A 541 16.04 20.98 -30.35
N GLY A 542 16.84 20.15 -31.03
CA GLY A 542 18.30 20.32 -31.11
C GLY A 542 19.08 19.99 -29.83
N ARG A 543 18.41 19.57 -28.74
CA ARG A 543 19.00 19.12 -27.47
C ARG A 543 18.50 17.74 -27.08
N CYS A 544 18.32 16.87 -28.06
CA CYS A 544 17.94 15.47 -27.91
C CYS A 544 18.82 14.58 -28.79
N ALA A 545 19.18 13.42 -28.28
CA ALA A 545 19.92 12.39 -29.00
C ALA A 545 19.36 11.00 -28.71
N GLU A 546 19.37 10.16 -29.74
CA GLU A 546 19.07 8.74 -29.66
C GLU A 546 20.37 7.93 -29.52
N ILE A 547 20.34 6.92 -28.66
CA ILE A 547 21.49 6.11 -28.30
C ILE A 547 21.43 4.83 -29.11
N PHE A 548 22.45 4.60 -29.93
CA PHE A 548 22.56 3.39 -30.73
C PHE A 548 23.72 2.53 -30.24
N VAL A 549 23.45 1.24 -30.05
CA VAL A 549 24.45 0.23 -29.70
C VAL A 549 24.38 -0.88 -30.74
N GLN A 550 25.48 -1.13 -31.45
CA GLN A 550 25.53 -2.11 -32.56
C GLN A 550 24.40 -1.93 -33.60
N GLY A 551 24.04 -0.68 -33.90
CA GLY A 551 23.00 -0.34 -34.87
C GLY A 551 21.55 -0.50 -34.36
N LYS A 552 21.33 -0.89 -33.09
CA LYS A 552 20.01 -0.90 -32.46
C LYS A 552 19.82 0.30 -31.55
N SER A 553 18.67 0.96 -31.63
CA SER A 553 18.29 2.00 -30.67
C SER A 553 18.04 1.35 -29.31
N VAL A 554 18.72 1.84 -28.28
CA VAL A 554 18.63 1.33 -26.90
C VAL A 554 18.04 2.37 -25.95
N GLY A 555 17.90 3.62 -26.36
CA GLY A 555 17.45 4.67 -25.45
C GLY A 555 17.57 6.07 -26.03
N ARG A 556 17.19 7.06 -25.22
CA ARG A 556 17.25 8.49 -25.57
C ARG A 556 17.79 9.29 -24.39
N LEU A 557 18.49 10.37 -24.71
CA LEU A 557 18.89 11.39 -23.75
C LEU A 557 18.60 12.78 -24.29
N GLY A 558 18.31 13.73 -23.40
CA GLY A 558 18.00 15.09 -23.83
C GLY A 558 17.60 16.03 -22.70
N VAL A 559 17.49 17.30 -23.05
CA VAL A 559 16.86 18.33 -22.20
C VAL A 559 15.35 18.22 -22.38
N ILE A 560 14.60 18.12 -21.29
CA ILE A 560 13.13 18.00 -21.33
C ILE A 560 12.52 19.31 -21.87
N HIS A 561 11.48 19.17 -22.70
CA HIS A 561 10.79 20.32 -23.30
C HIS A 561 10.08 21.17 -22.21
N PRO A 562 10.14 22.52 -22.26
CA PRO A 562 9.48 23.39 -21.29
C PRO A 562 7.99 23.09 -21.06
N ASP A 563 7.25 22.75 -22.12
CA ASP A 563 5.85 22.30 -22.01
C ASP A 563 5.67 21.05 -21.13
N VAL A 564 6.58 20.08 -21.20
CA VAL A 564 6.52 18.88 -20.36
C VAL A 564 6.83 19.26 -18.92
N ILE A 565 7.87 20.06 -18.70
CA ILE A 565 8.25 20.56 -17.37
C ILE A 565 7.05 21.26 -16.70
N THR A 566 6.39 22.16 -17.42
CA THR A 566 5.19 22.88 -16.91
C THR A 566 3.98 21.98 -16.71
N ARG A 567 3.74 20.97 -17.56
CA ARG A 567 2.67 19.97 -17.39
C ARG A 567 2.87 19.04 -16.19
N PHE A 568 4.12 18.82 -15.79
CA PHE A 568 4.49 18.15 -14.52
C PHE A 568 4.68 19.15 -13.36
N GLU A 569 4.27 20.41 -13.56
CA GLU A 569 4.29 21.49 -12.57
C GLU A 569 5.70 21.85 -12.05
N LEU A 570 6.74 21.55 -12.82
CA LEU A 570 8.12 21.91 -12.50
C LEU A 570 8.45 23.32 -13.00
N ASN A 571 9.45 23.97 -12.40
CA ASN A 571 9.82 25.37 -12.69
C ASN A 571 11.26 25.56 -13.20
N MET A 572 12.11 24.53 -13.13
CA MET A 572 13.50 24.58 -13.57
C MET A 572 13.76 23.58 -14.69
N PRO A 573 14.77 23.84 -15.54
CA PRO A 573 15.13 22.91 -16.60
C PRO A 573 15.64 21.57 -16.06
N CYS A 574 15.40 20.50 -16.80
CA CYS A 574 15.97 19.18 -16.51
C CYS A 574 16.48 18.46 -17.75
N SER A 575 17.50 17.63 -17.55
CA SER A 575 17.94 16.66 -18.55
C SER A 575 17.64 15.26 -18.05
N ALA A 576 17.27 14.37 -18.97
CA ALA A 576 16.99 12.99 -18.64
C ALA A 576 17.69 12.02 -19.60
N LEU A 577 17.91 10.81 -19.11
CA LEU A 577 18.37 9.63 -19.82
C LEU A 577 17.36 8.51 -19.57
N GLU A 578 17.02 7.76 -20.61
CA GLU A 578 16.29 6.50 -20.48
C GLU A 578 16.88 5.48 -21.45
N LEU A 579 17.22 4.29 -20.94
CA LEU A 579 17.95 3.23 -21.63
C LEU A 579 17.32 1.86 -21.30
N ASP A 580 17.07 1.04 -22.32
CA ASP A 580 16.80 -0.39 -22.17
C ASP A 580 18.10 -1.13 -21.86
N ILE A 581 18.16 -1.82 -20.71
CA ILE A 581 19.39 -2.49 -20.28
C ILE A 581 19.48 -3.95 -20.75
N GLU A 582 18.38 -4.54 -21.23
CA GLU A 582 18.36 -5.94 -21.67
C GLU A 582 19.32 -6.25 -22.83
N PRO A 583 19.52 -5.36 -23.83
CA PRO A 583 20.49 -5.59 -24.91
C PRO A 583 21.94 -5.73 -24.45
N PHE A 584 22.26 -5.38 -23.20
CA PHE A 584 23.61 -5.50 -22.64
C PHE A 584 23.84 -6.83 -21.92
N LEU A 585 22.81 -7.68 -21.78
CA LEU A 585 22.96 -9.03 -21.24
C LEU A 585 23.83 -9.91 -22.14
N GLY A 586 24.75 -10.67 -21.55
CA GLY A 586 25.66 -11.58 -22.27
C GLY A 586 26.89 -10.92 -22.89
N ARG A 587 27.07 -9.60 -22.73
CA ARG A 587 28.38 -8.95 -22.92
C ARG A 587 29.20 -9.09 -21.63
N ALA A 588 30.53 -8.95 -21.70
CA ALA A 588 31.53 -9.22 -20.65
C ALA A 588 31.32 -8.57 -19.25
N ALA A 589 30.21 -7.89 -19.01
CA ALA A 589 29.78 -7.36 -17.72
C ALA A 589 29.71 -8.43 -16.61
N GLU A 590 29.47 -9.72 -16.92
CA GLU A 590 29.46 -10.77 -15.91
C GLU A 590 30.84 -11.08 -15.31
N THR A 591 31.93 -10.82 -16.04
CA THR A 591 33.31 -11.11 -15.64
C THR A 591 34.02 -9.88 -15.07
N SER A 592 33.69 -8.68 -15.56
CA SER A 592 34.43 -7.45 -15.21
C SER A 592 33.86 -6.68 -14.02
N LEU A 593 32.57 -6.83 -13.70
CA LEU A 593 31.95 -6.18 -12.53
C LEU A 593 32.13 -6.97 -11.22
N THR A 594 32.65 -8.19 -11.32
CA THR A 594 33.17 -8.95 -10.19
C THR A 594 34.64 -8.60 -10.02
N ASN A 595 35.00 -7.91 -8.93
CA ASN A 595 36.39 -7.55 -8.58
C ASN A 595 37.26 -8.79 -8.26
N GLU A 596 37.44 -9.71 -9.19
CA GLU A 596 38.54 -10.66 -9.16
C GLU A 596 39.65 -10.13 -10.08
N VAL A 597 40.54 -9.32 -9.53
CA VAL A 597 41.77 -8.92 -10.22
C VAL A 597 42.67 -10.16 -10.29
N PRO A 598 42.97 -10.74 -11.46
CA PRO A 598 44.02 -11.75 -11.55
C PRO A 598 45.35 -11.05 -11.27
N MET A 599 46.14 -11.56 -10.33
CA MET A 599 47.53 -11.12 -10.16
C MET A 599 48.34 -11.45 -11.42
N GLN A 600 48.45 -10.50 -12.35
CA GLN A 600 49.47 -10.54 -13.40
C GLN A 600 50.34 -9.29 -13.35
N GLU A 601 51.64 -9.50 -13.59
CA GLU A 601 52.69 -8.50 -13.49
C GLU A 601 52.47 -7.31 -14.43
N VAL A 602 52.65 -6.11 -13.88
CA VAL A 602 52.61 -4.85 -14.63
C VAL A 602 53.85 -4.74 -15.53
N VAL A 603 53.69 -5.01 -16.82
CA VAL A 603 54.73 -4.71 -17.82
C VAL A 603 54.68 -3.23 -18.19
N LYS A 604 55.62 -2.43 -17.66
CA LYS A 604 55.84 -1.04 -18.11
C LYS A 604 56.60 -1.03 -19.43
N ARG A 605 55.93 -0.68 -20.54
CA ARG A 605 56.62 -0.29 -21.78
C ARG A 605 56.94 1.20 -21.76
N ARG A 606 58.22 1.57 -21.89
CA ARG A 606 58.66 2.92 -22.23
C ARG A 606 58.63 3.07 -23.75
N PHE A 607 57.96 4.09 -24.25
CA PHE A 607 58.07 4.51 -25.65
C PHE A 607 59.25 5.47 -25.81
N PRO A 608 60.05 5.38 -26.89
CA PRO A 608 61.08 6.36 -27.18
C PRO A 608 60.46 7.62 -27.80
N VAL A 609 60.89 8.78 -27.31
CA VAL A 609 60.54 10.09 -27.85
C VAL A 609 61.39 10.34 -29.11
N LYS A 610 60.74 10.68 -30.22
CA LYS A 610 61.39 11.33 -31.37
C LYS A 610 61.02 12.81 -31.34
N GLU A 611 62.03 13.67 -31.30
CA GLU A 611 61.92 15.09 -31.60
C GLU A 611 61.73 15.28 -33.12
N GLU A 612 60.72 16.05 -33.53
CA GLU A 612 60.88 17.27 -34.33
C GLU A 612 59.53 17.87 -34.84
N SER A 613 59.37 19.16 -34.52
CA SER A 613 58.72 20.28 -35.26
C SER A 613 57.20 20.38 -35.50
N SER A 614 56.66 21.45 -34.88
CA SER A 614 55.74 22.50 -35.36
C SER A 614 54.35 22.18 -35.90
N GLN A 615 53.32 22.51 -35.11
CA GLN A 615 52.35 23.60 -35.35
C GLN A 615 51.23 23.57 -34.28
N ALA A 616 50.91 24.71 -33.69
CA ALA A 616 49.89 24.87 -32.64
C ALA A 616 48.51 25.23 -33.22
N PRO A 617 47.42 24.84 -32.55
CA PRO A 617 46.25 25.73 -32.41
C PRO A 617 45.55 25.60 -31.02
N PRO A 618 44.48 26.36 -30.75
CA PRO A 618 44.41 27.80 -30.51
C PRO A 618 44.16 28.15 -29.02
N SER A 619 44.41 29.39 -28.65
CA SER A 619 44.24 29.97 -27.31
C SER A 619 42.79 30.39 -27.00
N CYS A 620 42.38 30.27 -25.73
CA CYS A 620 41.45 31.16 -24.97
C CYS A 620 41.13 30.56 -23.57
N PRO A 621 40.70 31.33 -22.54
CA PRO A 621 41.01 32.72 -22.18
C PRO A 621 41.32 32.96 -20.66
N ALA A 622 41.83 34.16 -20.38
CA ALA A 622 41.81 34.99 -19.15
C ALA A 622 42.18 34.43 -17.75
N SER A 623 43.27 34.98 -17.21
CA SER A 623 43.83 34.87 -15.85
C SER A 623 42.97 35.55 -14.76
N THR A 624 42.60 34.83 -13.69
CA THR A 624 42.11 35.42 -12.44
C THR A 624 43.27 35.93 -11.59
N LYS A 625 43.34 37.24 -11.33
CA LYS A 625 44.32 37.86 -10.40
C LYS A 625 43.84 37.68 -8.95
N THR A 626 44.66 37.08 -8.10
CA THR A 626 44.47 37.06 -6.64
C THR A 626 45.52 37.95 -6.01
N VAL A 627 45.11 38.99 -5.28
CA VAL A 627 46.00 40.00 -4.69
C VAL A 627 46.10 39.73 -3.18
N PHE A 628 47.29 39.38 -2.71
CA PHE A 628 47.64 39.42 -1.29
C PHE A 628 48.33 40.77 -1.07
N GLY A 629 47.98 41.51 -0.01
CA GLY A 629 48.63 42.79 0.31
C GLY A 629 50.14 42.63 0.60
N ASP A 630 50.82 43.70 1.00
CA ASP A 630 52.26 43.66 1.28
C ASP A 630 52.62 42.56 2.30
N MET A 631 53.44 41.60 1.85
CA MET A 631 53.89 40.42 2.60
C MET A 631 54.88 40.75 3.72
N SER A 632 55.33 42.01 3.80
CA SER A 632 56.12 42.53 4.93
C SER A 632 55.24 42.92 6.14
N THR A 633 53.92 43.03 5.94
CA THR A 633 52.98 43.45 6.98
C THR A 633 52.29 42.26 7.67
N PRO A 634 51.93 42.36 8.97
CA PRO A 634 51.20 41.31 9.67
C PRO A 634 49.82 41.02 9.07
N VAL A 635 49.23 41.99 8.35
CA VAL A 635 47.92 41.84 7.67
C VAL A 635 48.06 40.96 6.42
N GLY A 636 49.10 41.17 5.60
CA GLY A 636 49.39 40.35 4.44
C GLY A 636 49.71 38.90 4.81
N LEU A 637 50.50 38.69 5.87
CA LEU A 637 50.82 37.36 6.40
C LEU A 637 49.58 36.62 6.93
N LYS A 638 48.63 37.34 7.54
CA LYS A 638 47.36 36.75 8.00
C LYS A 638 46.47 36.35 6.82
N ALA A 639 46.34 37.20 5.81
CA ALA A 639 45.56 36.90 4.61
C ALA A 639 46.10 35.68 3.85
N LEU A 640 47.44 35.53 3.75
CA LEU A 640 48.03 34.35 3.13
C LEU A 640 47.82 33.09 4.00
N ASN A 641 47.87 33.22 5.33
CA ASN A 641 47.58 32.09 6.22
C ASN A 641 46.13 31.60 6.12
N GLU A 642 45.16 32.51 6.00
CA GLU A 642 43.75 32.17 5.76
C GLU A 642 43.56 31.53 4.37
N PHE A 643 44.22 32.05 3.33
CA PHE A 643 44.16 31.45 1.99
C PHE A 643 44.72 30.02 1.93
N LEU A 644 45.75 29.73 2.72
CA LEU A 644 46.39 28.41 2.83
C LEU A 644 45.67 27.47 3.82
N ALA A 645 44.57 27.89 4.44
CA ALA A 645 43.75 27.01 5.27
C ALA A 645 43.14 25.88 4.41
N ASP A 646 42.53 26.25 3.28
CA ASP A 646 41.82 25.32 2.39
C ASP A 646 42.67 24.81 1.21
N ARG A 647 43.92 25.29 1.08
CA ARG A 647 44.82 24.97 -0.04
C ARG A 647 46.17 24.48 0.45
N SER A 648 46.71 23.46 -0.23
CA SER A 648 48.06 22.96 0.06
C SER A 648 49.16 23.77 -0.63
N TYR A 649 48.84 24.41 -1.77
CA TYR A 649 49.75 25.23 -2.58
C TYR A 649 49.00 26.40 -3.23
N MET A 650 49.72 27.38 -3.77
CA MET A 650 49.16 28.58 -4.40
C MET A 650 48.20 28.26 -5.56
N GLU A 651 48.50 27.22 -6.35
CA GLU A 651 47.66 26.75 -7.47
C GLU A 651 46.79 25.52 -7.12
N GLY A 652 46.63 25.19 -5.83
CA GLY A 652 45.76 24.12 -5.36
C GLY A 652 46.51 22.96 -4.69
N PHE A 653 46.73 21.86 -5.43
CA PHE A 653 47.12 20.56 -4.87
C PHE A 653 48.57 20.11 -5.15
N TRP A 654 49.30 20.77 -6.06
CA TRP A 654 50.72 20.48 -6.35
C TRP A 654 51.59 21.73 -6.23
N ALA A 655 52.87 21.55 -5.90
CA ALA A 655 53.85 22.63 -5.88
C ALA A 655 54.09 23.17 -7.30
N SER A 656 54.10 24.49 -7.45
CA SER A 656 54.25 25.17 -8.73
C SER A 656 55.31 26.28 -8.67
N GLN A 657 55.66 26.86 -9.82
CA GLN A 657 56.51 28.05 -9.85
C GLN A 657 55.91 29.25 -9.09
N ALA A 658 54.58 29.32 -8.92
CA ALA A 658 53.92 30.37 -8.14
C ALA A 658 54.25 30.29 -6.65
N ASP A 659 54.28 29.06 -6.09
CA ASP A 659 54.69 28.83 -4.70
C ASP A 659 56.13 29.29 -4.45
N THR A 660 56.97 29.10 -5.46
CA THR A 660 58.38 29.47 -5.43
C THR A 660 58.56 30.98 -5.40
N SER A 661 57.78 31.72 -6.20
CA SER A 661 57.80 33.19 -6.20
C SER A 661 57.27 33.80 -4.92
N VAL A 662 56.21 33.23 -4.34
CA VAL A 662 55.65 33.71 -3.06
C VAL A 662 56.62 33.39 -1.92
N PHE A 663 57.30 32.25 -1.97
CA PHE A 663 58.33 31.90 -0.98
C PHE A 663 59.51 32.87 -1.00
N ASP A 664 59.98 33.28 -2.18
CA ASP A 664 61.09 34.24 -2.32
C ASP A 664 60.72 35.65 -1.81
N SER A 665 59.43 35.98 -1.79
CA SER A 665 58.94 37.26 -1.26
C SER A 665 58.89 37.33 0.28
N LEU A 666 59.11 36.21 0.98
CA LEU A 666 59.11 36.14 2.45
C LEU A 666 60.55 36.26 3.00
N PRO A 667 60.91 37.37 3.68
CA PRO A 667 62.27 37.59 4.14
C PRO A 667 62.65 36.78 5.39
N VAL A 668 61.67 36.34 6.19
CA VAL A 668 61.89 35.63 7.47
C VAL A 668 60.88 34.48 7.60
N ALA A 669 61.27 33.41 8.29
CA ALA A 669 60.39 32.28 8.56
C ALA A 669 59.19 32.72 9.44
N PRO A 670 57.95 32.38 9.06
CA PRO A 670 56.73 32.85 9.72
C PRO A 670 56.59 32.32 11.17
N SER A 671 55.90 33.05 12.03
CA SER A 671 55.73 32.71 13.45
C SER A 671 54.97 31.40 13.68
N PRO A 672 55.14 30.71 14.81
CA PRO A 672 54.41 29.47 15.13
C PRO A 672 52.89 29.64 15.24
N THR A 673 52.42 30.88 15.43
CA THR A 673 50.99 31.22 15.52
C THR A 673 50.26 31.15 14.18
N LEU A 674 50.96 31.15 13.04
CA LEU A 674 50.40 31.03 11.69
C LEU A 674 50.66 29.61 11.14
N CYS A 675 49.90 28.63 11.64
CA CYS A 675 50.16 27.20 11.42
C CYS A 675 50.08 26.76 9.94
N HIS A 676 49.14 27.31 9.16
CA HIS A 676 48.96 26.94 7.75
C HIS A 676 50.07 27.51 6.87
N LEU A 677 50.43 28.77 7.08
CA LEU A 677 51.54 29.42 6.40
C LEU A 677 52.88 28.75 6.76
N ARG A 678 53.07 28.37 8.03
CA ARG A 678 54.28 27.68 8.48
C ARG A 678 54.40 26.28 7.88
N ARG A 679 53.31 25.53 7.79
CA ARG A 679 53.25 24.22 7.11
C ARG A 679 53.72 24.35 5.67
N TRP A 680 53.12 25.27 4.92
CA TRP A 680 53.45 25.53 3.53
C TRP A 680 54.91 25.99 3.37
N TYR A 681 55.38 26.94 4.18
CA TYR A 681 56.75 27.45 4.14
C TYR A 681 57.80 26.35 4.35
N ASN A 682 57.59 25.47 5.34
CA ASN A 682 58.51 24.35 5.59
C ASN A 682 58.53 23.36 4.41
N HIS A 683 57.37 23.13 3.78
CA HIS A 683 57.23 22.20 2.66
C HIS A 683 57.90 22.74 1.38
N ILE A 684 57.69 24.01 1.05
CA ILE A 684 58.36 24.65 -0.10
C ILE A 684 59.87 24.77 0.14
N LYS A 685 60.30 25.02 1.39
CA LYS A 685 61.72 25.00 1.77
C LYS A 685 62.37 23.62 1.53
N SER A 686 61.66 22.51 1.77
CA SER A 686 62.20 21.18 1.45
C SER A 686 62.32 20.90 -0.06
N LEU A 687 61.52 21.57 -0.90
CA LEU A 687 61.52 21.42 -2.35
C LEU A 687 62.53 22.35 -3.07
N GLN A 688 63.36 23.07 -2.32
CA GLN A 688 64.28 24.08 -2.86
C GLN A 688 65.33 23.50 -3.83
N ALA A 689 65.70 22.23 -3.66
CA ALA A 689 66.62 21.52 -4.56
C ALA A 689 66.01 21.15 -5.93
N GLU A 690 64.68 21.11 -6.04
CA GLU A 690 63.95 20.66 -7.24
C GLU A 690 63.20 21.81 -7.95
N ARG A 691 63.51 23.08 -7.64
CA ARG A 691 62.87 24.29 -8.21
C ARG A 691 62.76 24.27 -9.74
N GLY A 692 63.77 23.76 -10.43
CA GLY A 692 63.81 23.71 -11.89
C GLY A 692 62.87 22.67 -12.53
N SER A 693 62.38 21.70 -11.75
CA SER A 693 61.49 20.62 -12.21
C SER A 693 60.01 20.89 -11.94
N LEU A 694 59.67 22.02 -11.31
CA LEU A 694 58.28 22.35 -10.97
C LEU A 694 57.50 22.88 -12.19
N PRO A 695 56.22 22.50 -12.35
CA PRO A 695 55.38 22.96 -13.45
C PRO A 695 55.20 24.49 -13.44
N SER A 696 55.16 25.08 -14.63
CA SER A 696 55.01 26.53 -14.80
C SER A 696 53.62 27.00 -14.36
N ALA A 697 53.58 28.14 -13.68
CA ALA A 697 52.35 28.69 -13.10
C ALA A 697 51.39 29.18 -14.18
N LYS A 698 50.10 28.87 -14.00
CA LYS A 698 48.99 29.40 -14.83
C LYS A 698 48.48 30.75 -14.31
N THR A 699 48.75 31.09 -13.04
CA THR A 699 48.20 32.26 -12.36
C THR A 699 49.31 33.19 -11.88
N GLN A 700 49.20 34.49 -12.16
CA GLN A 700 50.19 35.50 -11.76
C GLN A 700 49.69 36.28 -10.53
N PHE A 701 50.44 36.23 -9.42
CA PHE A 701 50.13 36.90 -8.15
C PHE A 701 51.01 38.15 -8.01
N VAL A 702 50.42 39.36 -7.92
CA VAL A 702 51.14 40.65 -7.88
C VAL A 702 50.65 41.53 -6.72
N LEU A 703 51.58 42.21 -6.04
CA LEU A 703 51.38 43.10 -4.89
C LEU A 703 50.92 44.52 -5.32
N HIS A 704 50.12 45.21 -4.50
CA HIS A 704 49.79 46.63 -4.69
C HIS A 704 50.03 47.43 -3.40
N ASP A 705 50.66 48.59 -3.53
CA ASP A 705 50.83 49.57 -2.44
C ASP A 705 49.50 50.27 -2.15
N ALA A 706 49.21 50.45 -0.86
CA ALA A 706 47.95 50.97 -0.35
C ALA A 706 47.92 52.51 -0.30
N SER A 707 47.15 53.14 -1.19
CA SER A 707 46.51 54.44 -0.92
C SER A 707 45.33 54.68 -1.87
N GLY A 708 44.16 55.04 -1.32
CA GLY A 708 43.02 55.61 -2.06
C GLY A 708 41.66 54.97 -1.78
N ASN A 709 40.81 55.68 -1.02
CA ASN A 709 39.36 55.50 -0.95
C ASN A 709 38.70 55.84 -2.31
N ASP A 710 37.59 55.18 -2.66
CA ASP A 710 36.27 55.85 -2.76
C ASP A 710 35.16 54.88 -3.19
N ALA A 711 33.95 55.25 -2.78
CA ALA A 711 32.67 54.60 -3.06
C ALA A 711 31.96 55.26 -4.26
N SER A 712 30.87 54.61 -4.69
CA SER A 712 29.73 55.06 -5.52
C SER A 712 29.76 54.82 -7.05
N ASP A 713 28.63 54.25 -7.49
CA ASP A 713 27.87 54.32 -8.75
C ASP A 713 28.55 54.28 -10.13
N ASP A 714 28.05 53.38 -11.00
CA ASP A 714 27.23 53.77 -12.16
C ASP A 714 26.72 52.54 -12.95
N ASP A 715 25.40 52.36 -12.98
CA ASP A 715 24.66 51.60 -14.00
C ASP A 715 24.37 52.52 -15.19
N ILE A 716 24.83 52.14 -16.38
CA ILE A 716 24.57 52.84 -17.65
C ILE A 716 23.39 52.16 -18.34
N ASP A 717 22.22 52.81 -18.36
CA ASP A 717 21.13 52.51 -19.30
C ASP A 717 21.13 53.53 -20.44
N LEU A 718 21.12 53.02 -21.67
CA LEU A 718 21.52 53.70 -22.89
C LEU A 718 20.41 53.69 -23.94
N PHE A 719 19.15 53.96 -23.62
CA PHE A 719 18.15 54.27 -24.65
C PHE A 719 17.08 55.25 -24.14
N GLY A 720 17.25 56.52 -24.49
CA GLY A 720 16.21 57.55 -24.41
C GLY A 720 15.49 57.80 -25.74
N SER A 721 14.24 58.26 -25.64
CA SER A 721 13.44 59.18 -26.49
C SER A 721 11.98 58.70 -26.48
N GLU A 722 11.05 59.39 -25.80
CA GLU A 722 10.40 60.69 -26.06
C GLU A 722 8.92 60.43 -26.41
N ASP A 723 8.00 60.87 -25.54
CA ASP A 723 7.01 61.92 -25.83
C ASP A 723 5.90 61.91 -24.76
N GLU A 724 6.04 62.86 -23.83
CA GLU A 724 5.06 63.23 -22.82
C GLU A 724 4.16 64.34 -23.40
N GLU A 725 2.86 64.07 -23.56
CA GLU A 725 1.82 65.08 -23.27
C GLU A 725 0.39 64.51 -23.11
N GLU A 726 0.13 63.21 -23.32
CA GLU A 726 -1.17 62.57 -23.01
C GLU A 726 -1.18 61.68 -21.74
N ALA A 727 -0.04 61.51 -21.06
CA ALA A 727 0.08 60.56 -19.93
C ALA A 727 -0.37 61.11 -18.56
N ALA A 728 -0.41 62.43 -18.37
CA ALA A 728 -0.66 63.03 -17.05
C ALA A 728 -2.13 62.95 -16.61
N GLU A 729 -3.08 63.09 -17.54
CA GLU A 729 -4.52 63.00 -17.23
C GLU A 729 -4.96 61.56 -16.96
N ALA A 730 -4.41 60.60 -17.73
CA ALA A 730 -4.68 59.17 -17.58
C ALA A 730 -4.08 58.58 -16.30
N ALA A 731 -2.90 59.06 -15.87
CA ALA A 731 -2.28 58.66 -14.61
C ALA A 731 -3.10 59.11 -13.39
N ARG A 732 -3.63 60.35 -13.39
CA ARG A 732 -4.48 60.86 -12.30
C ARG A 732 -5.82 60.13 -12.15
N VAL A 733 -6.47 59.79 -13.26
CA VAL A 733 -7.74 59.03 -13.23
C VAL A 733 -7.50 57.58 -12.77
N LYS A 734 -6.33 57.00 -13.12
CA LYS A 734 -5.93 55.66 -12.67
C LYS A 734 -5.58 55.65 -11.18
N GLU A 735 -4.88 56.66 -10.68
CA GLU A 735 -4.61 56.85 -9.24
C GLU A 735 -5.89 57.09 -8.43
N GLN A 736 -6.83 57.90 -8.93
CA GLN A 736 -8.12 58.09 -8.25
C GLN A 736 -8.94 56.80 -8.18
N ARG A 737 -8.96 55.99 -9.26
CA ARG A 737 -9.62 54.68 -9.25
C ARG A 737 -8.90 53.67 -8.35
N LEU A 738 -7.57 53.71 -8.28
CA LEU A 738 -6.77 52.88 -7.36
C LEU A 738 -6.99 53.28 -5.89
N ALA A 739 -7.12 54.58 -5.60
CA ALA A 739 -7.43 55.10 -4.27
C ALA A 739 -8.87 54.76 -3.82
N GLU A 740 -9.85 54.85 -4.74
CA GLU A 740 -11.23 54.40 -4.47
C GLU A 740 -11.31 52.86 -4.29
N TYR A 741 -10.49 52.10 -5.02
CA TYR A 741 -10.38 50.65 -4.85
C TYR A 741 -9.69 50.26 -3.53
N ALA A 742 -8.66 51.02 -3.12
CA ALA A 742 -7.99 50.86 -1.83
C ALA A 742 -8.88 51.23 -0.64
N ALA A 743 -9.68 52.30 -0.76
CA ALA A 743 -10.68 52.68 0.24
C ALA A 743 -11.86 51.70 0.33
N LYS A 744 -12.20 51.00 -0.76
CA LYS A 744 -13.15 49.88 -0.74
C LYS A 744 -12.55 48.59 -0.17
N LYS A 745 -11.23 48.39 -0.26
CA LYS A 745 -10.53 47.26 0.36
C LYS A 745 -10.33 47.43 1.87
N SER A 746 -10.23 48.65 2.38
CA SER A 746 -10.01 48.95 3.80
C SER A 746 -11.27 48.92 4.68
N LYS A 747 -12.46 48.69 4.10
CA LYS A 747 -13.74 48.52 4.85
C LYS A 747 -14.25 47.07 4.89
N LYS A 748 -13.35 46.09 4.83
CA LYS A 748 -13.63 44.70 5.25
C LYS A 748 -12.71 44.36 6.43
N PRO A 749 -13.20 43.77 7.53
CA PRO A 749 -12.31 43.28 8.58
C PRO A 749 -11.41 42.20 7.97
N ALA A 750 -10.09 42.29 8.19
CA ALA A 750 -9.16 41.25 7.82
C ALA A 750 -9.56 39.96 8.55
N LEU A 751 -9.70 38.86 7.81
CA LEU A 751 -9.85 37.52 8.40
C LEU A 751 -8.53 37.18 9.06
N ILE A 752 -8.48 37.27 10.39
CA ILE A 752 -7.35 36.83 11.21
C ILE A 752 -7.38 35.31 11.18
N ALA A 753 -6.45 34.66 10.46
CA ALA A 753 -6.29 33.22 10.47
C ALA A 753 -5.77 32.78 11.85
N LYS A 754 -6.51 31.91 12.53
CA LYS A 754 -6.12 31.39 13.84
C LYS A 754 -5.85 29.90 13.71
N SER A 755 -4.84 29.37 14.37
CA SER A 755 -4.61 27.93 14.43
C SER A 755 -4.76 27.43 15.85
N SER A 756 -5.48 26.34 16.06
CA SER A 756 -5.47 25.59 17.31
C SER A 756 -4.42 24.49 17.24
N ILE A 757 -3.50 24.54 18.20
CA ILE A 757 -2.35 23.65 18.30
C ILE A 757 -2.48 22.88 19.61
N LEU A 758 -2.12 21.61 19.57
CA LEU A 758 -2.08 20.74 20.73
C LEU A 758 -0.64 20.24 20.91
N LEU A 759 -0.01 20.64 22.01
CA LEU A 759 1.40 20.40 22.32
C LEU A 759 1.54 19.32 23.38
N ASP A 760 2.45 18.38 23.14
CA ASP A 760 2.87 17.36 24.10
C ASP A 760 4.25 17.75 24.67
N VAL A 761 4.29 18.08 25.96
CA VAL A 761 5.51 18.44 26.69
C VAL A 761 5.95 17.27 27.56
N LYS A 762 7.17 16.76 27.31
CA LYS A 762 7.75 15.62 28.04
C LYS A 762 8.70 16.12 29.13
N PRO A 763 8.52 15.72 30.40
CA PRO A 763 9.46 16.01 31.48
C PRO A 763 10.68 15.07 31.44
N TRP A 764 11.72 15.39 32.21
CA TRP A 764 12.92 14.57 32.32
C TRP A 764 12.72 13.27 33.12
N ASP A 765 11.93 13.31 34.20
CA ASP A 765 11.71 12.14 35.08
C ASP A 765 10.35 12.16 35.80
N ASP A 766 9.97 11.05 36.43
CA ASP A 766 8.68 10.85 37.14
C ASP A 766 8.57 11.64 38.47
N GLU A 767 9.68 12.12 39.02
CA GLU A 767 9.74 13.01 40.19
C GLU A 767 9.47 14.50 39.86
N THR A 768 9.31 14.87 38.57
CA THR A 768 9.10 16.27 38.15
C THR A 768 7.73 16.79 38.60
N ASP A 769 7.70 17.97 39.24
CA ASP A 769 6.45 18.59 39.70
C ASP A 769 5.61 19.10 38.51
N MET A 770 4.64 18.28 38.11
CA MET A 770 3.78 18.54 36.95
C MET A 770 2.94 19.82 37.07
N LYS A 771 2.68 20.33 38.28
CA LYS A 771 1.95 21.60 38.46
C LYS A 771 2.84 22.79 38.15
N LYS A 772 4.11 22.74 38.56
CA LYS A 772 5.09 23.79 38.22
C LYS A 772 5.41 23.79 36.73
N LEU A 773 5.50 22.62 36.10
CA LEU A 773 5.67 22.51 34.65
C LEU A 773 4.53 23.21 33.91
N GLU A 774 3.28 23.00 34.32
CA GLU A 774 2.13 23.69 33.72
C GLU A 774 2.16 25.20 33.95
N GLU A 775 2.53 25.66 35.15
CA GLU A 775 2.70 27.09 35.45
C GLU A 775 3.81 27.73 34.59
N CYS A 776 4.94 27.04 34.40
CA CYS A 776 6.04 27.49 33.54
C CYS A 776 5.59 27.61 32.07
N VAL A 777 4.91 26.61 31.53
CA VAL A 777 4.40 26.65 30.15
C VAL A 777 3.37 27.77 29.96
N ARG A 778 2.48 27.97 30.93
CA ARG A 778 1.49 29.07 30.89
C ARG A 778 2.10 30.46 31.10
N SER A 779 3.30 30.56 31.68
CA SER A 779 4.01 31.83 31.88
C SER A 779 4.51 32.46 30.58
N VAL A 780 4.65 31.65 29.52
CA VAL A 780 5.00 32.15 28.17
C VAL A 780 3.82 32.95 27.63
N SER A 781 4.00 34.27 27.52
CA SER A 781 3.02 35.20 26.97
C SER A 781 3.59 35.90 25.74
N MET A 782 2.86 35.81 24.62
CA MET A 782 3.19 36.45 23.35
C MET A 782 1.91 37.09 22.79
N GLU A 783 2.04 38.17 22.03
CA GLU A 783 0.89 38.86 21.44
C GLU A 783 0.23 37.97 20.36
N GLY A 784 -0.98 37.45 20.63
CA GLY A 784 -1.70 36.55 19.74
C GLY A 784 -1.75 35.07 20.19
N LEU A 785 -1.22 34.74 21.38
CA LEU A 785 -1.24 33.40 21.97
C LEU A 785 -2.30 33.30 23.09
N LEU A 786 -3.18 32.30 23.00
CA LEU A 786 -4.19 31.98 24.02
C LEU A 786 -4.06 30.51 24.46
N TRP A 787 -3.78 30.28 25.75
CA TRP A 787 -3.67 28.94 26.32
C TRP A 787 -5.05 28.33 26.61
N GLY A 788 -5.23 27.07 26.22
CA GLY A 788 -6.44 26.27 26.43
C GLY A 788 -6.34 25.30 27.61
N GLN A 789 -7.12 24.22 27.55
CA GLN A 789 -7.14 23.17 28.57
C GLN A 789 -5.90 22.27 28.48
N SER A 790 -5.45 21.76 29.63
CA SER A 790 -4.33 20.84 29.78
C SER A 790 -4.83 19.48 30.31
N LYS A 791 -4.15 18.39 29.92
CA LYS A 791 -4.41 17.03 30.38
C LYS A 791 -3.08 16.28 30.55
N LEU A 792 -2.99 15.44 31.58
CA LEU A 792 -1.83 14.56 31.78
C LEU A 792 -2.10 13.20 31.13
N VAL A 793 -1.16 12.73 30.30
CA VAL A 793 -1.28 11.45 29.58
C VAL A 793 -0.10 10.54 29.98
N PRO A 794 -0.32 9.29 30.41
CA PRO A 794 0.76 8.37 30.77
C PRO A 794 1.53 7.88 29.53
N VAL A 795 2.86 7.81 29.61
CA VAL A 795 3.76 7.40 28.50
C VAL A 795 4.49 6.07 28.77
N GLY A 796 4.36 5.53 29.98
CA GLY A 796 5.02 4.30 30.43
C GLY A 796 6.06 4.57 31.52
N TYR A 797 6.45 3.53 32.28
CA TYR A 797 7.45 3.61 33.36
C TYR A 797 7.19 4.71 34.42
N GLY A 798 5.93 5.02 34.73
CA GLY A 798 5.57 6.05 35.73
C GLY A 798 5.54 7.50 35.21
N ILE A 799 6.13 7.76 34.04
CA ILE A 799 6.22 9.11 33.45
C ILE A 799 4.89 9.52 32.80
N LYS A 800 4.45 10.75 33.09
CA LYS A 800 3.27 11.39 32.48
C LYS A 800 3.72 12.60 31.65
N LYS A 801 3.26 12.70 30.40
CA LYS A 801 3.44 13.91 29.58
C LYS A 801 2.31 14.91 29.80
N LEU A 802 2.61 16.19 29.68
CA LEU A 802 1.64 17.28 29.73
C LEU A 802 1.16 17.58 28.31
N GLN A 803 -0.13 17.36 28.05
CA GLN A 803 -0.77 17.70 26.79
C GLN A 803 -1.55 19.01 26.97
N ILE A 804 -1.18 20.08 26.27
CA ILE A 804 -1.80 21.40 26.41
C ILE A 804 -2.21 21.97 25.05
N GLY A 805 -3.45 22.45 24.96
CA GLY A 805 -3.94 23.15 23.78
C GLY A 805 -3.62 24.64 23.83
N CYS A 806 -3.33 25.26 22.68
CA CYS A 806 -3.27 26.72 22.53
C CYS A 806 -3.91 27.15 21.20
N VAL A 807 -4.28 28.42 21.12
CA VAL A 807 -4.74 29.07 19.89
C VAL A 807 -3.79 30.21 19.58
N VAL A 808 -3.21 30.20 18.38
CA VAL A 808 -2.26 31.21 17.90
C VAL A 808 -2.82 31.96 16.71
N GLU A 809 -2.45 33.24 16.58
CA GLU A 809 -2.64 34.02 15.36
C GLU A 809 -1.43 33.80 14.44
N ASP A 810 -1.65 33.16 13.28
CA ASP A 810 -0.59 32.66 12.38
C ASP A 810 0.37 33.77 11.90
N ASP A 811 -0.12 35.01 11.80
CA ASP A 811 0.66 36.17 11.34
C ASP A 811 1.63 36.70 12.42
N LYS A 812 1.46 36.31 13.69
CA LYS A 812 2.21 36.88 14.84
C LYS A 812 3.04 35.87 15.60
N VAL A 813 2.60 34.62 15.70
CA VAL A 813 3.27 33.59 16.51
C VAL A 813 3.55 32.36 15.64
N GLY A 814 4.83 32.15 15.33
CA GLY A 814 5.30 30.92 14.68
C GLY A 814 5.39 29.76 15.67
N THR A 815 5.10 28.54 15.19
CA THR A 815 5.18 27.31 16.00
C THR A 815 6.58 27.07 16.55
N ASP A 816 7.61 27.36 15.74
CA ASP A 816 9.01 27.13 16.08
C ASP A 816 9.45 28.03 17.26
N VAL A 817 8.95 29.27 17.30
CA VAL A 817 9.22 30.23 18.39
C VAL A 817 8.57 29.78 19.70
N LEU A 818 7.40 29.14 19.62
CA LEU A 818 6.69 28.60 20.78
C LEU A 818 7.38 27.35 21.33
N GLU A 819 7.86 26.47 20.44
CA GLU A 819 8.65 25.29 20.83
C GLU A 819 9.99 25.67 21.46
N GLU A 820 10.70 26.65 20.89
CA GLU A 820 11.95 27.18 21.46
C GLU A 820 11.73 27.81 22.84
N ALA A 821 10.67 28.61 23.01
CA ALA A 821 10.36 29.27 24.28
C ALA A 821 10.00 28.29 25.40
N ILE A 822 9.36 27.17 25.07
CA ILE A 822 9.02 26.12 26.05
C ILE A 822 10.23 25.22 26.33
N THR A 823 11.05 24.93 25.32
CA THR A 823 12.27 24.11 25.48
C THR A 823 13.38 24.85 26.24
N ALA A 824 13.33 26.18 26.29
CA ALA A 824 14.23 27.00 27.11
C ALA A 824 14.11 26.77 28.63
N PHE A 825 13.05 26.10 29.11
CA PHE A 825 12.93 25.65 30.50
C PHE A 825 13.67 24.33 30.73
N GLU A 826 15.00 24.34 30.56
CA GLU A 826 15.89 23.16 30.58
C GLU A 826 15.75 22.31 31.86
N ASP A 827 15.40 22.93 33.00
CA ASP A 827 15.25 22.25 34.30
C ASP A 827 14.01 21.35 34.38
N HIS A 828 13.04 21.50 33.47
CA HIS A 828 11.73 20.85 33.58
C HIS A 828 11.24 20.18 32.28
N VAL A 829 11.71 20.66 31.12
CA VAL A 829 11.27 20.18 29.79
C VAL A 829 12.41 19.44 29.09
N GLN A 830 12.16 18.18 28.70
CA GLN A 830 13.08 17.39 27.88
C GLN A 830 12.86 17.66 26.39
N SER A 831 11.60 17.70 25.96
CA SER A 831 11.21 17.96 24.57
C SER A 831 9.75 18.37 24.46
N VAL A 832 9.41 19.07 23.38
CA VAL A 832 8.06 19.49 23.01
C VAL A 832 7.75 18.96 21.62
N ASP A 833 6.60 18.29 21.47
CA ASP A 833 6.12 17.78 20.19
C ASP A 833 4.74 18.37 19.86
N VAL A 834 4.48 18.72 18.60
CA VAL A 834 3.13 19.09 18.14
C VAL A 834 2.31 17.81 17.88
N ALA A 835 1.34 17.53 18.74
CA ALA A 835 0.48 16.37 18.63
C ALA A 835 -0.71 16.59 17.66
N ALA A 836 -1.21 17.82 17.53
CA ALA A 836 -2.19 18.17 16.51
C ALA A 836 -2.11 19.65 16.11
N PHE A 837 -2.35 19.94 14.83
CA PHE A 837 -2.36 21.29 14.27
C PHE A 837 -3.59 21.47 13.37
N ASN A 838 -4.52 22.33 13.79
CA ASN A 838 -5.77 22.59 13.07
C ASN A 838 -5.92 24.09 12.79
N LYS A 839 -6.07 24.46 11.51
CA LYS A 839 -6.38 25.84 11.11
C LYS A 839 -7.87 26.15 11.34
N ILE A 840 -8.18 27.28 11.96
CA ILE A 840 -9.52 27.79 12.32
C ILE A 840 -9.91 28.96 11.43
#